data_AF-A0A933NQJ7-F1
#
_entry.id   AF-A0A933NQJ7-F1
#
_cell.length_a   1.000
_cell.length_b   1.000
_cell.length_c   1.000
_cell.angle_alpha   90.00
_cell.angle_beta   90.00
_cell.angle_gamma   90.00
#
_symmetry.space_group_name_H-M   'P 1'
#
loop_
_entity.id
_entity.type
_entity.pdbx_description
1 polymer ?
#
loop_
_entity_poly.entity_id
_entity_poly.type
_entity_poly.pdbx_seq_one_letter_code
_entity_poly.pdbx_strand_id
1 'polypeptide(L)'
;MKQHVQAFFGSYAEILFLQGTAAGAAIFAVLLLAPKTAGCGVLSVLSAYAFAQFIGLGPEFLRTGYYTYNPLLVGLSIGHLFEPTPLVGFLVVSAGVLTLVLTVSLANLFSTYLRLPILSLPFVVASSIAYLASLRYSGLLFGTHGGNAWAPDVAVPAWMAGFFKSFGAILFAPTVPVGLALALLVGWRSRILLMLALAGYGTGATLRGLMLGSAAQAYADPTSFNFILIAMAVGGVFLIPSPRSFAVALGAVAVSTLFLDATTVFWSYYGIPVFTLPFNAISLATIYVLGLSASPLVARYIKETPEETLDHHLSTLLRFSGSLRTLTLPFAGKWTVWQGFAGRWTHKGSWSHAYDFVVTDDTGATFRNEGLELEDYFAYRKPVLSPVRGRVVRVIDDLPDNPLGTVDRAQSWGNAVVIRDERGFAVELSHLAPKSVIVRVGDWVERGALLGLCGNSGHSPQPHIHVQVQATDDVGAATLPFSFVFYRQQSTYHADDLPAEGAAVEPLLPDRTLDAVTGLAIDSRHRFEVTKHGAPQGTVDLEVRMAIDGTSYFESDRGRLYFSRSEGTFYFLGMDGSDERLALMFLALPRMPLAYAEGLGWSDHVPLAVAATGWPVAAARFLSAFHAPAARVEVELAFAGRNVVASRARSKLLGLDREARVELDRRCGFARVEGNGLVMRRISNETH
;
A
#
# COMPACT_ATOMS: atom_id res chain seq x y z
N MET A 1 -22.98 -0.58 -21.31
CA MET A 1 -22.87 -2.05 -21.46
C MET A 1 -21.61 -2.62 -20.81
N LYS A 2 -20.38 -2.22 -21.20
CA LYS A 2 -19.14 -2.77 -20.59
C LYS A 2 -19.08 -2.59 -19.06
N GLN A 3 -19.37 -1.38 -18.55
CA GLN A 3 -19.42 -1.10 -17.11
C GLN A 3 -20.51 -1.89 -16.38
N HIS A 4 -21.69 -2.06 -16.98
CA HIS A 4 -22.77 -2.86 -16.41
C HIS A 4 -22.38 -4.33 -16.20
N VAL A 5 -21.79 -4.94 -17.23
CA VAL A 5 -21.28 -6.31 -17.16
C VAL A 5 -20.18 -6.43 -16.11
N GLN A 6 -19.30 -5.41 -16.03
CA GLN A 6 -18.24 -5.37 -15.04
C GLN A 6 -18.78 -5.32 -13.61
N ALA A 7 -19.72 -4.42 -13.31
CA ALA A 7 -20.32 -4.28 -12.00
C ALA A 7 -21.11 -5.53 -11.59
N PHE A 8 -21.89 -6.10 -12.52
CA PHE A 8 -22.70 -7.29 -12.25
C PHE A 8 -21.83 -8.50 -11.89
N PHE A 9 -20.88 -8.89 -12.75
CA PHE A 9 -20.02 -10.03 -12.44
C PHE A 9 -19.05 -9.72 -11.30
N GLY A 10 -18.54 -8.48 -11.20
CA GLY A 10 -17.70 -8.05 -10.08
C GLY A 10 -18.34 -8.30 -8.72
N SER A 11 -19.65 -8.11 -8.60
CA SER A 11 -20.40 -8.37 -7.36
C SER A 11 -20.27 -9.81 -6.84
N TYR A 12 -20.20 -10.80 -7.73
CA TYR A 12 -20.01 -12.20 -7.34
C TYR A 12 -18.60 -12.48 -6.83
N ALA A 13 -17.59 -11.84 -7.44
CA ALA A 13 -16.19 -11.96 -7.02
C ALA A 13 -15.97 -11.36 -5.62
N GLU A 14 -16.57 -10.19 -5.37
CA GLU A 14 -16.39 -9.45 -4.12
C GLU A 14 -16.92 -10.17 -2.89
N ILE A 15 -17.93 -11.04 -3.03
CA ILE A 15 -18.43 -11.90 -1.93
C ILE A 15 -17.31 -12.76 -1.33
N LEU A 16 -16.34 -13.17 -2.15
CA LEU A 16 -15.19 -13.97 -1.75
C LEU A 16 -13.90 -13.13 -1.65
N PHE A 17 -14.04 -11.81 -1.54
CA PHE A 17 -12.92 -10.85 -1.53
C PHE A 17 -12.01 -10.92 -2.76
N LEU A 18 -12.54 -11.37 -3.89
CA LEU A 18 -11.84 -11.38 -5.18
C LEU A 18 -12.26 -10.16 -6.01
N GLN A 19 -11.40 -9.79 -6.95
CA GLN A 19 -11.71 -8.78 -7.97
C GLN A 19 -11.62 -9.36 -9.38
N GLY A 20 -12.34 -8.72 -10.31
CA GLY A 20 -12.30 -9.01 -11.74
C GLY A 20 -13.54 -9.75 -12.27
N THR A 21 -13.93 -9.40 -13.49
CA THR A 21 -15.13 -9.93 -14.15
C THR A 21 -15.07 -11.41 -14.46
N ALA A 22 -13.89 -11.93 -14.80
CA ALA A 22 -13.71 -13.34 -15.14
C ALA A 22 -13.97 -14.24 -13.91
N ALA A 23 -13.44 -13.85 -12.75
CA ALA A 23 -13.70 -14.56 -11.49
C ALA A 23 -15.19 -14.51 -11.14
N GLY A 24 -15.80 -13.34 -11.26
CA GLY A 24 -17.24 -13.15 -11.06
C GLY A 24 -18.13 -14.00 -11.97
N ALA A 25 -17.80 -14.05 -13.26
CA ALA A 25 -18.51 -14.87 -14.24
C ALA A 25 -18.36 -16.37 -13.95
N ALA A 26 -17.18 -16.82 -13.52
CA ALA A 26 -16.97 -18.19 -13.10
C ALA A 26 -17.80 -18.56 -11.86
N ILE A 27 -17.86 -17.67 -10.86
CA ILE A 27 -18.71 -17.86 -9.67
C ILE A 27 -20.18 -17.94 -10.05
N PHE A 28 -20.63 -17.02 -10.92
CA PHE A 28 -22.01 -17.04 -11.42
C PHE A 28 -22.32 -18.35 -12.15
N ALA A 29 -21.42 -18.84 -13.00
CA ALA A 29 -21.58 -20.11 -13.71
C ALA A 29 -21.70 -21.30 -12.75
N VAL A 30 -20.92 -21.33 -11.67
CA VAL A 30 -21.06 -22.34 -10.60
C VAL A 30 -22.42 -22.23 -9.92
N LEU A 31 -22.90 -21.01 -9.67
CA LEU A 31 -24.19 -20.78 -9.03
C LEU A 31 -25.39 -21.16 -9.91
N LEU A 32 -25.23 -21.28 -11.23
CA LEU A 32 -26.29 -21.79 -12.11
C LEU A 32 -26.67 -23.25 -11.80
N LEU A 33 -25.87 -23.98 -11.03
CA LEU A 33 -26.26 -25.27 -10.43
C LEU A 33 -27.43 -25.13 -9.43
N ALA A 34 -27.69 -23.92 -8.93
CA ALA A 34 -28.83 -23.54 -8.09
C ALA A 34 -29.65 -22.42 -8.77
N PRO A 35 -30.40 -22.74 -9.86
CA PRO A 35 -30.99 -21.72 -10.73
C PRO A 35 -32.02 -20.83 -10.03
N LYS A 36 -32.77 -21.38 -9.06
CA LYS A 36 -33.72 -20.62 -8.22
C LYS A 36 -33.01 -19.52 -7.43
N THR A 37 -31.95 -19.90 -6.71
CA THR A 37 -31.12 -18.99 -5.90
C THR A 37 -30.47 -17.94 -6.80
N ALA A 38 -29.87 -18.36 -7.92
CA ALA A 38 -29.25 -17.46 -8.89
C ALA A 38 -30.25 -16.42 -9.44
N GLY A 39 -31.44 -16.86 -9.85
CA GLY A 39 -32.47 -15.98 -10.41
C GLY A 39 -32.95 -14.92 -9.43
N CYS A 40 -33.15 -15.27 -8.16
CA CYS A 40 -33.53 -14.29 -7.13
C CYS A 40 -32.41 -13.29 -6.84
N GLY A 41 -31.15 -13.73 -6.87
CA GLY A 41 -29.98 -12.85 -6.80
C GLY A 41 -29.97 -11.80 -7.91
N VAL A 42 -30.19 -12.23 -9.16
CA VAL A 42 -30.25 -11.33 -10.33
C VAL A 42 -31.40 -10.33 -10.19
N LEU A 43 -32.60 -10.80 -9.85
CA LEU A 43 -33.77 -9.94 -9.66
C LEU A 43 -33.52 -8.86 -8.59
N SER A 44 -32.90 -9.23 -7.47
CA SER A 44 -32.55 -8.30 -6.41
C SER A 44 -31.60 -7.20 -6.89
N VAL A 45 -30.50 -7.56 -7.56
CA VAL A 45 -29.54 -6.58 -8.10
C VAL A 45 -30.20 -5.65 -9.12
N LEU A 46 -31.03 -6.18 -10.02
CA LEU A 46 -31.75 -5.38 -11.00
C LEU A 46 -32.73 -4.40 -10.34
N SER A 47 -33.44 -4.84 -9.30
CA SER A 47 -34.36 -3.98 -8.55
C SER A 47 -33.64 -2.85 -7.81
N ALA A 48 -32.52 -3.17 -7.15
CA ALA A 48 -31.67 -2.20 -6.49
C ALA A 48 -31.10 -1.19 -7.51
N TYR A 49 -30.63 -1.68 -8.66
CA TYR A 49 -30.11 -0.81 -9.72
C TYR A 49 -31.19 0.11 -10.30
N ALA A 50 -32.40 -0.40 -10.56
CA ALA A 50 -33.52 0.41 -11.04
C ALA A 50 -33.86 1.53 -10.04
N PHE A 51 -33.86 1.22 -8.74
CA PHE A 51 -34.05 2.23 -7.71
C PHE A 51 -32.88 3.21 -7.62
N ALA A 52 -31.64 2.76 -7.74
CA ALA A 52 -30.45 3.61 -7.79
C ALA A 52 -30.53 4.63 -8.94
N GLN A 53 -30.97 4.19 -10.12
CA GLN A 53 -31.22 5.08 -11.26
C GLN A 53 -32.30 6.11 -10.94
N PHE A 54 -33.41 5.68 -10.33
CA PHE A 54 -34.51 6.56 -9.96
C PHE A 54 -34.10 7.69 -9.00
N ILE A 55 -33.21 7.41 -8.05
CA ILE A 55 -32.72 8.40 -7.08
C ILE A 55 -31.42 9.11 -7.49
N GLY A 56 -30.94 8.90 -8.72
CA GLY A 56 -29.74 9.57 -9.25
C GLY A 56 -28.40 9.00 -8.77
N LEU A 57 -28.36 7.81 -8.16
CA LEU A 57 -27.15 7.08 -7.73
C LEU A 57 -26.68 6.01 -8.72
N GLY A 58 -27.16 6.11 -9.97
CA GLY A 58 -26.87 5.14 -11.02
C GLY A 58 -25.39 4.90 -11.31
N PRO A 59 -24.58 5.95 -11.55
CA PRO A 59 -23.14 5.83 -11.77
C PRO A 59 -22.39 5.27 -10.55
N GLU A 60 -22.73 5.71 -9.35
CA GLU A 60 -22.12 5.29 -8.08
C GLU A 60 -22.35 3.81 -7.83
N PHE A 61 -23.58 3.32 -8.08
CA PHE A 61 -23.95 1.91 -7.95
C PHE A 61 -23.06 1.00 -8.79
N LEU A 62 -22.67 1.45 -9.99
CA LEU A 62 -21.81 0.68 -10.90
C LEU A 62 -20.32 0.79 -10.58
N ARG A 63 -19.91 1.78 -9.77
CA ARG A 63 -18.51 2.05 -9.45
C ARG A 63 -17.99 1.23 -8.27
N THR A 64 -18.86 0.91 -7.32
CA THR A 64 -18.45 0.34 -6.03
C THR A 64 -19.24 -0.92 -5.73
N GLY A 65 -18.57 -2.07 -5.63
CA GLY A 65 -19.29 -3.34 -5.63
C GLY A 65 -20.02 -3.69 -4.32
N TYR A 66 -19.79 -3.01 -3.20
CA TYR A 66 -20.66 -3.19 -2.03
C TYR A 66 -22.10 -2.73 -2.24
N TYR A 67 -22.35 -1.84 -3.22
CA TYR A 67 -23.71 -1.49 -3.65
C TYR A 67 -24.40 -2.62 -4.43
N THR A 68 -23.63 -3.53 -5.03
CA THR A 68 -24.17 -4.63 -5.84
C THR A 68 -24.20 -5.94 -5.06
N TYR A 69 -23.13 -6.31 -4.34
CA TYR A 69 -23.08 -7.61 -3.67
C TYR A 69 -24.01 -7.73 -2.46
N ASN A 70 -24.32 -6.63 -1.75
CA ASN A 70 -25.26 -6.68 -0.63
C ASN A 70 -26.68 -7.02 -1.11
N PRO A 71 -27.26 -6.30 -2.10
CA PRO A 71 -28.52 -6.71 -2.71
C PRO A 71 -28.48 -8.13 -3.30
N LEU A 72 -27.36 -8.51 -3.94
CA LEU A 72 -27.18 -9.87 -4.46
C LEU A 72 -27.37 -10.91 -3.36
N LEU A 73 -26.63 -10.80 -2.24
CA LEU A 73 -26.72 -11.75 -1.12
C LEU A 73 -28.14 -11.85 -0.55
N VAL A 74 -28.90 -10.75 -0.52
CA VAL A 74 -30.30 -10.75 -0.07
C VAL A 74 -31.21 -11.51 -1.04
N GLY A 75 -30.99 -11.33 -2.35
CA GLY A 75 -31.71 -12.10 -3.36
C GLY A 75 -31.37 -13.60 -3.27
N LEU A 76 -30.09 -13.93 -3.09
CA LEU A 76 -29.66 -15.33 -2.93
C LEU A 76 -30.26 -15.96 -1.66
N SER A 77 -30.31 -15.24 -0.54
CA SER A 77 -30.87 -15.75 0.71
C SER A 77 -32.36 -16.04 0.59
N ILE A 78 -33.15 -15.13 0.00
CA ILE A 78 -34.58 -15.32 -0.22
C ILE A 78 -34.82 -16.48 -1.21
N GLY A 79 -34.06 -16.54 -2.30
CA GLY A 79 -34.18 -17.63 -3.28
C GLY A 79 -33.82 -19.01 -2.72
N HIS A 80 -32.95 -19.06 -1.72
CA HIS A 80 -32.64 -20.30 -0.99
C HIS A 80 -33.78 -20.74 -0.07
N LEU A 81 -34.43 -19.77 0.61
CA LEU A 81 -35.41 -20.04 1.67
C LEU A 81 -36.83 -20.28 1.15
N PHE A 82 -37.20 -19.70 0.01
CA PHE A 82 -38.58 -19.75 -0.50
C PHE A 82 -38.67 -20.32 -1.92
N GLU A 83 -39.83 -20.86 -2.28
CA GLU A 83 -40.15 -21.28 -3.65
C GLU A 83 -40.54 -20.08 -4.54
N PRO A 84 -40.24 -20.11 -5.85
CA PRO A 84 -40.45 -18.97 -6.72
C PRO A 84 -41.94 -18.75 -6.99
N THR A 85 -42.50 -17.73 -6.36
CA THR A 85 -43.88 -17.26 -6.56
C THR A 85 -43.88 -15.75 -6.85
N PRO A 86 -44.96 -15.19 -7.42
CA PRO A 86 -45.06 -13.73 -7.61
C PRO A 86 -44.87 -12.93 -6.31
N LEU A 87 -45.33 -13.48 -5.18
CA LEU A 87 -45.16 -12.86 -3.86
C LEU A 87 -43.69 -12.86 -3.40
N VAL A 88 -42.96 -13.95 -3.65
CA VAL A 88 -41.51 -13.99 -3.42
C VAL A 88 -40.79 -13.00 -4.35
N GLY A 89 -41.23 -12.87 -5.61
CA GLY A 89 -40.71 -11.85 -6.52
C GLY A 89 -40.85 -10.42 -5.96
N PHE A 90 -42.03 -10.09 -5.42
CA PHE A 90 -42.25 -8.81 -4.74
C PHE A 90 -41.37 -8.63 -3.50
N LEU A 91 -41.19 -9.69 -2.70
CA LEU A 91 -40.32 -9.67 -1.52
C LEU A 91 -38.85 -9.43 -1.92
N VAL A 92 -38.36 -10.11 -2.95
CA VAL A 92 -36.98 -9.94 -3.48
C VAL A 92 -36.76 -8.50 -3.96
N VAL A 93 -37.71 -7.95 -4.72
CA VAL A 93 -37.63 -6.56 -5.20
C VAL A 93 -37.60 -5.57 -4.03
N SER A 94 -38.53 -5.73 -3.08
CA SER A 94 -38.63 -4.83 -1.92
C SER A 94 -37.39 -4.91 -1.03
N ALA A 95 -36.89 -6.13 -0.79
CA ALA A 95 -35.70 -6.36 0.01
C ALA A 95 -34.43 -5.85 -0.70
N GLY A 96 -34.31 -6.00 -2.02
CA GLY A 96 -33.21 -5.45 -2.81
C GLY A 96 -33.13 -3.92 -2.70
N VAL A 97 -34.27 -3.23 -2.82
CA VAL A 97 -34.36 -1.77 -2.63
C VAL A 97 -34.00 -1.37 -1.20
N LEU A 98 -34.57 -2.03 -0.19
CA LEU A 98 -34.23 -1.78 1.22
C LEU A 98 -32.73 -1.96 1.48
N THR A 99 -32.13 -2.99 0.91
CA THR A 99 -30.71 -3.30 1.07
C THR A 99 -29.84 -2.19 0.50
N LEU A 100 -30.19 -1.63 -0.66
CA LEU A 100 -29.47 -0.50 -1.23
C LEU A 100 -29.55 0.73 -0.31
N VAL A 101 -30.73 1.06 0.21
CA VAL A 101 -30.92 2.19 1.14
C VAL A 101 -30.05 2.02 2.39
N LEU A 102 -30.06 0.82 2.97
CA LEU A 102 -29.21 0.49 4.12
C LEU A 102 -27.72 0.56 3.77
N THR A 103 -27.34 0.07 2.59
CA THR A 103 -25.94 0.07 2.13
C THR A 103 -25.41 1.50 2.01
N VAL A 104 -26.14 2.39 1.35
CA VAL A 104 -25.75 3.81 1.22
C VAL A 104 -25.63 4.49 2.58
N SER A 105 -26.62 4.28 3.44
CA SER A 105 -26.69 4.91 4.77
C SER A 105 -25.54 4.44 5.67
N LEU A 106 -25.31 3.13 5.75
CA LEU A 106 -24.27 2.55 6.59
C LEU A 106 -22.87 2.80 6.01
N ALA A 107 -22.68 2.81 4.69
CA ALA A 107 -21.39 3.09 4.06
C ALA A 107 -20.86 4.46 4.47
N ASN A 108 -21.73 5.47 4.45
CA ASN A 108 -21.37 6.81 4.86
C ASN A 108 -21.05 6.90 6.36
N LEU A 109 -21.86 6.27 7.21
CA LEU A 109 -21.65 6.24 8.66
C LEU A 109 -20.32 5.56 9.05
N PHE A 110 -20.08 4.36 8.52
CA PHE A 110 -18.90 3.56 8.87
C PHE A 110 -17.61 4.18 8.35
N SER A 111 -17.59 4.68 7.12
CA SER A 111 -16.39 5.32 6.57
C SER A 111 -16.04 6.62 7.30
N THR A 112 -17.04 7.46 7.60
CA THR A 112 -16.81 8.78 8.20
C THR A 112 -16.44 8.69 9.68
N TYR A 113 -17.19 7.93 10.47
CA TYR A 113 -17.05 7.93 11.93
C TYR A 113 -16.17 6.79 12.46
N LEU A 114 -16.22 5.62 11.83
CA LEU A 114 -15.49 4.44 12.29
C LEU A 114 -14.23 4.16 11.48
N ARG A 115 -14.09 4.77 10.30
CA ARG A 115 -13.04 4.46 9.31
C ARG A 115 -12.99 2.97 8.96
N LEU A 116 -14.16 2.34 8.87
CA LEU A 116 -14.31 0.92 8.59
C LEU A 116 -15.07 0.67 7.28
N PRO A 117 -14.87 -0.49 6.63
CA PRO A 117 -15.79 -0.99 5.62
C PRO A 117 -17.13 -1.40 6.26
N ILE A 118 -18.18 -1.53 5.44
CA ILE A 118 -19.49 -2.03 5.90
C ILE A 118 -19.66 -3.53 5.79
N LEU A 119 -18.82 -4.20 4.99
CA LEU A 119 -18.92 -5.64 4.69
C LEU A 119 -20.35 -6.03 4.27
N SER A 120 -20.85 -7.17 4.74
CA SER A 120 -22.19 -7.69 4.42
C SER A 120 -23.25 -7.33 5.46
N LEU A 121 -23.00 -6.32 6.30
CA LEU A 121 -23.94 -5.90 7.35
C LEU A 121 -25.31 -5.47 6.81
N PRO A 122 -25.42 -4.69 5.70
CA PRO A 122 -26.72 -4.37 5.11
C PRO A 122 -27.51 -5.62 4.70
N PHE A 123 -26.83 -6.61 4.12
CA PHE A 123 -27.42 -7.90 3.76
C PHE A 123 -28.02 -8.62 4.97
N VAL A 124 -27.31 -8.67 6.10
CA VAL A 124 -27.79 -9.33 7.33
C VAL A 124 -29.08 -8.66 7.81
N VAL A 125 -29.07 -7.33 7.94
CA VAL A 125 -30.23 -6.58 8.43
C VAL A 125 -31.44 -6.75 7.50
N ALA A 126 -31.24 -6.58 6.19
CA ALA A 126 -32.31 -6.72 5.22
C ALA A 126 -32.88 -8.14 5.14
N SER A 127 -32.02 -9.17 5.17
CA SER A 127 -32.46 -10.58 5.15
C SER A 127 -33.19 -10.97 6.42
N SER A 128 -32.74 -10.51 7.60
CA SER A 128 -33.46 -10.74 8.85
C SER A 128 -34.84 -10.09 8.85
N ILE A 129 -34.97 -8.86 8.33
CA ILE A 129 -36.27 -8.19 8.17
C ILE A 129 -37.17 -8.96 7.19
N ALA A 130 -36.64 -9.34 6.03
CA ALA A 130 -37.39 -10.08 5.02
C ALA A 130 -37.90 -11.44 5.57
N TYR A 131 -37.07 -12.13 6.34
CA TYR A 131 -37.44 -13.38 6.99
C TYR A 131 -38.50 -13.19 8.08
N LEU A 132 -38.34 -12.23 8.98
CA LEU A 132 -39.34 -11.95 10.01
C LEU A 132 -40.69 -11.51 9.41
N ALA A 133 -40.65 -10.71 8.35
CA ALA A 133 -41.85 -10.29 7.63
C ALA A 133 -42.56 -11.49 6.99
N SER A 134 -41.82 -12.48 6.47
CA SER A 134 -42.41 -13.66 5.83
C SER A 134 -43.25 -14.49 6.79
N LEU A 135 -42.91 -14.52 8.08
CA LEU A 135 -43.69 -15.21 9.12
C LEU A 135 -45.12 -14.65 9.29
N ARG A 136 -45.38 -13.43 8.81
CA ARG A 136 -46.72 -12.80 8.81
C ARG A 136 -47.47 -13.00 7.50
N TYR A 137 -46.80 -13.44 6.43
CA TYR A 137 -47.37 -13.57 5.10
C TYR A 137 -47.72 -15.02 4.84
N SER A 138 -48.98 -15.39 5.10
CA SER A 138 -49.47 -16.77 4.93
C SER A 138 -49.27 -17.33 3.52
N GLY A 139 -49.27 -16.48 2.48
CA GLY A 139 -48.96 -16.84 1.10
C GLY A 139 -47.51 -17.29 0.84
N LEU A 140 -46.58 -17.05 1.78
CA LEU A 140 -45.19 -17.51 1.71
C LEU A 140 -44.95 -18.84 2.44
N LEU A 141 -45.87 -19.26 3.32
CA LEU A 141 -45.72 -20.45 4.18
C LEU A 141 -45.96 -21.78 3.44
N PHE A 142 -46.76 -21.77 2.37
CA PHE A 142 -47.08 -22.99 1.58
C PHE A 142 -45.96 -23.45 0.63
N GLY A 143 -44.77 -22.82 0.70
CA GLY A 143 -43.61 -23.12 -0.14
C GLY A 143 -42.32 -23.40 0.62
N THR A 144 -42.35 -23.69 1.93
CA THR A 144 -41.13 -23.92 2.74
C THR A 144 -40.60 -25.36 2.69
N HIS A 145 -40.95 -26.14 1.67
CA HIS A 145 -40.45 -27.50 1.46
C HIS A 145 -39.92 -27.66 0.05
N GLY A 146 -38.64 -28.06 -0.04
CA GLY A 146 -37.99 -28.35 -1.31
C GLY A 146 -36.53 -27.98 -1.29
N GLY A 147 -35.73 -28.68 -0.47
CA GLY A 147 -34.33 -28.84 -0.83
C GLY A 147 -34.32 -29.32 -2.28
N ASN A 148 -33.70 -28.55 -3.19
CA ASN A 148 -33.56 -29.00 -4.57
C ASN A 148 -33.07 -30.45 -4.54
N ALA A 149 -33.56 -31.30 -5.43
CA ALA A 149 -32.93 -32.59 -5.68
C ALA A 149 -31.54 -32.29 -6.28
N TRP A 150 -30.56 -32.00 -5.42
CA TRP A 150 -29.18 -31.74 -5.82
C TRP A 150 -28.59 -33.04 -6.36
N ALA A 151 -27.62 -32.90 -7.27
CA ALA A 151 -26.77 -34.00 -7.72
C ALA A 151 -26.26 -34.83 -6.51
N PRO A 152 -26.08 -36.15 -6.66
CA PRO A 152 -25.58 -37.00 -5.58
C PRO A 152 -24.32 -36.39 -4.99
N ASP A 153 -24.34 -36.19 -3.67
CA ASP A 153 -23.21 -35.59 -2.94
C ASP A 153 -21.96 -36.46 -3.17
N VAL A 154 -20.84 -35.82 -3.46
CA VAL A 154 -19.59 -36.55 -3.69
C VAL A 154 -19.11 -37.09 -2.34
N ALA A 155 -18.91 -38.40 -2.27
CA ALA A 155 -18.40 -39.05 -1.07
C ALA A 155 -16.95 -38.62 -0.79
N VAL A 156 -16.77 -37.74 0.19
CA VAL A 156 -15.48 -37.28 0.72
C VAL A 156 -15.48 -37.40 2.24
N PRO A 157 -14.31 -37.43 2.92
CA PRO A 157 -14.24 -37.43 4.38
C PRO A 157 -15.08 -36.31 5.01
N ALA A 158 -15.69 -36.58 6.18
CA ALA A 158 -16.66 -35.68 6.81
C ALA A 158 -16.15 -34.24 7.01
N TRP A 159 -14.88 -34.07 7.39
CA TRP A 159 -14.28 -32.74 7.55
C TRP A 159 -14.14 -31.98 6.22
N MET A 160 -13.86 -32.68 5.12
CA MET A 160 -13.80 -32.11 3.77
C MET A 160 -15.20 -31.77 3.27
N ALA A 161 -16.16 -32.67 3.48
CA ALA A 161 -17.56 -32.42 3.13
C ALA A 161 -18.07 -31.17 3.84
N GLY A 162 -17.81 -31.06 5.15
CA GLY A 162 -18.17 -29.89 5.94
C GLY A 162 -17.51 -28.60 5.46
N PHE A 163 -16.22 -28.65 5.11
CA PHE A 163 -15.51 -27.49 4.54
C PHE A 163 -16.15 -27.03 3.23
N PHE A 164 -16.34 -27.93 2.26
CA PHE A 164 -16.91 -27.55 0.96
C PHE A 164 -18.37 -27.10 1.10
N LYS A 165 -19.19 -27.78 1.91
CA LYS A 165 -20.57 -27.34 2.18
C LYS A 165 -20.60 -25.95 2.83
N SER A 166 -19.71 -25.67 3.77
CA SER A 166 -19.56 -24.34 4.37
C SER A 166 -19.14 -23.31 3.32
N PHE A 167 -18.16 -23.62 2.47
CA PHE A 167 -17.72 -22.72 1.41
C PHE A 167 -18.84 -22.41 0.41
N GLY A 168 -19.63 -23.41 0.01
CA GLY A 168 -20.81 -23.23 -0.84
C GLY A 168 -21.96 -22.49 -0.15
N ALA A 169 -22.07 -22.60 1.19
CA ALA A 169 -23.07 -21.88 1.97
C ALA A 169 -22.89 -20.35 1.92
N ILE A 170 -21.68 -19.85 1.64
CA ILE A 170 -21.43 -18.42 1.40
C ILE A 170 -22.33 -17.86 0.28
N LEU A 171 -22.65 -18.69 -0.73
CA LEU A 171 -23.56 -18.36 -1.84
C LEU A 171 -24.91 -19.08 -1.73
N PHE A 172 -25.28 -19.53 -0.53
CA PHE A 172 -26.54 -20.25 -0.26
C PHE A 172 -26.71 -21.54 -1.07
N ALA A 173 -25.58 -22.22 -1.33
CA ALA A 173 -25.49 -23.43 -2.12
C ALA A 173 -24.60 -24.47 -1.40
N PRO A 174 -25.03 -25.03 -0.24
CA PRO A 174 -24.19 -25.82 0.65
C PRO A 174 -23.97 -27.27 0.15
N THR A 175 -23.32 -27.44 -0.99
CA THR A 175 -22.98 -28.75 -1.57
C THR A 175 -21.51 -28.89 -1.86
N VAL A 176 -21.02 -30.13 -1.86
CA VAL A 176 -19.60 -30.42 -2.11
C VAL A 176 -19.14 -29.91 -3.49
N PRO A 177 -19.88 -30.12 -4.60
CA PRO A 177 -19.44 -29.64 -5.91
C PRO A 177 -19.30 -28.12 -6.00
N VAL A 178 -20.26 -27.37 -5.43
CA VAL A 178 -20.20 -25.90 -5.43
C VAL A 178 -19.02 -25.43 -4.57
N GLY A 179 -18.89 -25.95 -3.34
CA GLY A 179 -17.80 -25.60 -2.46
C GLY A 179 -16.42 -25.90 -3.04
N LEU A 180 -16.25 -27.07 -3.68
CA LEU A 180 -15.02 -27.46 -4.34
C LEU A 180 -14.68 -26.52 -5.50
N ALA A 181 -15.67 -26.20 -6.36
CA ALA A 181 -15.46 -25.29 -7.47
C ALA A 181 -15.04 -23.89 -7.00
N LEU A 182 -15.69 -23.38 -5.94
CA LEU A 182 -15.33 -22.10 -5.34
C LEU A 182 -13.94 -22.13 -4.69
N ALA A 183 -13.59 -23.19 -3.96
CA ALA A 183 -12.27 -23.35 -3.35
C ALA A 183 -11.15 -23.43 -4.41
N LEU A 184 -11.37 -24.14 -5.52
CA LEU A 184 -10.44 -24.18 -6.64
C LEU A 184 -10.28 -22.82 -7.31
N LEU A 185 -11.38 -22.08 -7.50
CA LEU A 185 -11.34 -20.74 -8.08
C LEU A 185 -10.59 -19.76 -7.18
N VAL A 186 -10.88 -19.76 -5.87
CA VAL A 186 -10.17 -18.95 -4.88
C VAL A 186 -8.70 -19.34 -4.86
N GLY A 187 -8.35 -20.62 -4.78
CA GLY A 187 -6.95 -21.07 -4.81
C GLY A 187 -6.19 -20.72 -6.08
N TRP A 188 -6.89 -20.71 -7.23
CA TRP A 188 -6.31 -20.28 -8.49
C TRP A 188 -6.01 -18.78 -8.52
N ARG A 189 -6.81 -17.95 -7.84
CA ARG A 189 -6.60 -16.49 -7.75
C ARG A 189 -5.68 -16.09 -6.60
N SER A 190 -5.92 -16.60 -5.39
CA SER A 190 -5.17 -16.32 -4.17
C SER A 190 -4.99 -17.59 -3.32
N ARG A 191 -3.73 -17.98 -3.13
CA ARG A 191 -3.34 -19.12 -2.29
C ARG A 191 -3.40 -18.73 -0.82
N ILE A 192 -3.15 -17.46 -0.49
CA ILE A 192 -3.30 -16.92 0.86
C ILE A 192 -4.77 -17.00 1.30
N LEU A 193 -5.73 -16.60 0.45
CA LEU A 193 -7.15 -16.70 0.80
C LEU A 193 -7.59 -18.16 0.97
N LEU A 194 -7.18 -19.08 0.07
CA LEU A 194 -7.50 -20.49 0.22
C LEU A 194 -6.92 -21.08 1.51
N MET A 195 -5.67 -20.75 1.84
CA MET A 195 -5.03 -21.19 3.07
C MET A 195 -5.76 -20.65 4.31
N LEU A 196 -6.12 -19.36 4.31
CA LEU A 196 -6.86 -18.75 5.41
C LEU A 196 -8.27 -19.35 5.55
N ALA A 197 -8.92 -19.67 4.43
CA ALA A 197 -10.20 -20.36 4.46
C ALA A 197 -10.10 -21.74 5.13
N LEU A 198 -9.10 -22.54 4.74
CA LEU A 198 -8.83 -23.85 5.33
C LEU A 198 -8.47 -23.73 6.82
N ALA A 199 -7.59 -22.79 7.18
CA ALA A 199 -7.14 -22.58 8.55
C ALA A 199 -8.27 -22.03 9.44
N GLY A 200 -9.09 -21.11 8.94
CA GLY A 200 -10.26 -20.55 9.62
C GLY A 200 -11.32 -21.62 9.88
N TYR A 201 -11.72 -22.36 8.85
CA TYR A 201 -12.65 -23.48 9.02
C TYR A 201 -12.10 -24.52 9.99
N GLY A 202 -10.83 -24.96 9.80
CA GLY A 202 -10.20 -25.96 10.66
C GLY A 202 -10.15 -25.53 12.13
N THR A 203 -9.77 -24.29 12.40
CA THR A 203 -9.71 -23.73 13.76
C THR A 203 -11.10 -23.67 14.39
N GLY A 204 -12.07 -23.06 13.70
CA GLY A 204 -13.43 -22.89 14.21
C GLY A 204 -14.16 -24.22 14.41
N ALA A 205 -14.09 -25.13 13.42
CA ALA A 205 -14.72 -26.45 13.49
C ALA A 205 -14.10 -27.33 14.59
N THR A 206 -12.78 -27.26 14.79
CA THR A 206 -12.12 -28.02 15.86
C THR A 206 -12.53 -27.51 17.23
N LEU A 207 -12.47 -26.19 17.46
CA LEU A 207 -12.88 -25.58 18.74
C LEU A 207 -14.33 -25.89 19.05
N ARG A 208 -15.21 -25.78 18.06
CA ARG A 208 -16.63 -26.07 18.21
C ARG A 208 -16.88 -27.56 18.43
N GLY A 209 -16.16 -28.44 17.75
CA GLY A 209 -16.23 -29.88 17.98
C GLY A 209 -15.83 -30.27 19.40
N LEU A 210 -14.85 -29.57 19.99
CA LEU A 210 -14.47 -29.72 21.40
C LEU A 210 -15.60 -29.24 22.33
N MET A 211 -16.20 -28.09 22.06
CA MET A 211 -17.30 -27.53 22.90
C MET A 211 -18.58 -28.36 22.81
N LEU A 212 -18.90 -28.91 21.65
CA LEU A 212 -20.08 -29.77 21.43
C LEU A 212 -19.85 -31.24 21.86
N GLY A 213 -18.60 -31.65 22.07
CA GLY A 213 -18.24 -33.05 22.30
C GLY A 213 -18.41 -33.95 21.06
N SER A 214 -18.59 -33.37 19.86
CA SER A 214 -18.77 -34.13 18.61
C SER A 214 -18.20 -33.37 17.41
N ALA A 215 -17.09 -33.88 16.88
CA ALA A 215 -16.50 -33.36 15.63
C ALA A 215 -17.44 -33.56 14.43
N ALA A 216 -18.23 -34.64 14.41
CA ALA A 216 -19.17 -34.91 13.33
C ALA A 216 -20.28 -33.86 13.26
N GLN A 217 -20.80 -33.41 14.41
CA GLN A 217 -21.79 -32.33 14.46
C GLN A 217 -21.19 -30.99 14.01
N ALA A 218 -19.96 -30.69 14.44
CA ALA A 218 -19.27 -29.48 14.02
C ALA A 218 -19.02 -29.43 12.49
N TYR A 219 -18.62 -30.56 11.89
CA TYR A 219 -18.43 -30.65 10.44
C TYR A 219 -19.74 -30.64 9.64
N ALA A 220 -20.84 -31.09 10.22
CA ALA A 220 -22.14 -31.11 9.55
C ALA A 220 -22.77 -29.71 9.42
N ASP A 221 -22.33 -28.74 10.21
CA ASP A 221 -22.94 -27.41 10.24
C ASP A 221 -22.34 -26.45 9.19
N PRO A 222 -23.11 -26.09 8.14
CA PRO A 222 -22.65 -25.19 7.09
C PRO A 222 -22.42 -23.76 7.58
N THR A 223 -22.98 -23.33 8.74
CA THR A 223 -22.80 -21.96 9.29
C THR A 223 -21.34 -21.64 9.65
N SER A 224 -20.49 -22.67 9.70
CA SER A 224 -19.03 -22.58 9.82
C SER A 224 -18.38 -21.76 8.71
N PHE A 225 -19.11 -21.42 7.64
CA PHE A 225 -18.67 -20.45 6.63
C PHE A 225 -18.31 -19.08 7.22
N ASN A 226 -18.88 -18.70 8.37
CA ASN A 226 -18.48 -17.47 9.07
C ASN A 226 -16.99 -17.50 9.44
N PHE A 227 -16.44 -18.65 9.85
CA PHE A 227 -15.02 -18.79 10.19
C PHE A 227 -14.12 -18.60 8.97
N ILE A 228 -14.57 -19.09 7.80
CA ILE A 228 -13.89 -18.91 6.52
C ILE A 228 -13.80 -17.42 6.18
N LEU A 229 -14.93 -16.71 6.22
CA LEU A 229 -15.00 -15.29 5.90
C LEU A 229 -14.18 -14.44 6.88
N ILE A 230 -14.22 -14.74 8.18
CA ILE A 230 -13.43 -14.00 9.19
C ILE A 230 -11.93 -14.15 8.92
N ALA A 231 -11.46 -15.38 8.69
CA ALA A 231 -10.05 -15.63 8.45
C ALA A 231 -9.57 -14.95 7.16
N MET A 232 -10.34 -15.04 6.07
CA MET A 232 -10.03 -14.38 4.80
C MET A 232 -10.02 -12.85 4.93
N ALA A 233 -11.04 -12.26 5.56
CA ALA A 233 -11.14 -10.81 5.70
C ALA A 233 -10.06 -10.25 6.61
N VAL A 234 -9.92 -10.78 7.83
CA VAL A 234 -8.98 -10.25 8.82
C VAL A 234 -7.55 -10.56 8.41
N GLY A 235 -7.21 -11.81 8.08
CA GLY A 235 -5.82 -12.22 7.84
C GLY A 235 -5.33 -11.96 6.41
N GLY A 236 -6.22 -11.79 5.44
CA GLY A 236 -5.87 -11.67 4.03
C GLY A 236 -6.11 -10.27 3.45
N VAL A 237 -7.25 -9.66 3.77
CA VAL A 237 -7.72 -8.44 3.08
C VAL A 237 -7.38 -7.18 3.87
N PHE A 238 -7.78 -7.13 5.15
CA PHE A 238 -7.69 -5.92 5.97
C PHE A 238 -6.40 -5.82 6.78
N LEU A 239 -5.70 -6.92 6.98
CA LEU A 239 -4.35 -6.93 7.54
C LEU A 239 -3.33 -7.36 6.49
N ILE A 240 -2.12 -6.82 6.59
CA ILE A 240 -0.97 -7.20 5.77
C ILE A 240 -0.63 -8.68 6.03
N PRO A 241 -0.71 -9.55 5.01
CA PRO A 241 -0.48 -10.98 5.17
C PRO A 241 0.90 -11.29 5.75
N SER A 242 0.89 -11.92 6.92
CA SER A 242 2.06 -12.22 7.74
C SER A 242 1.69 -13.24 8.82
N PRO A 243 2.65 -13.96 9.43
CA PRO A 243 2.32 -14.94 10.48
C PRO A 243 1.61 -14.30 11.68
N ARG A 244 1.94 -13.03 11.97
CA ARG A 244 1.26 -12.23 13.02
C ARG A 244 -0.20 -11.95 12.65
N SER A 245 -0.47 -11.48 11.43
CA SER A 245 -1.85 -11.24 10.97
C SER A 245 -2.68 -12.53 10.91
N PHE A 246 -2.07 -13.66 10.55
CA PHE A 246 -2.74 -14.96 10.51
C PHE A 246 -3.10 -15.41 11.92
N ALA A 247 -2.19 -15.25 12.89
CA ALA A 247 -2.49 -15.54 14.30
C ALA A 247 -3.64 -14.68 14.83
N VAL A 248 -3.67 -13.39 14.50
CA VAL A 248 -4.80 -12.49 14.86
C VAL A 248 -6.11 -12.98 14.22
N ALA A 249 -6.09 -13.36 12.95
CA ALA A 249 -7.26 -13.87 12.25
C ALA A 249 -7.79 -15.17 12.87
N LEU A 250 -6.91 -16.11 13.24
CA LEU A 250 -7.30 -17.35 13.93
C LEU A 250 -7.80 -17.09 15.35
N GLY A 251 -7.24 -16.09 16.05
CA GLY A 251 -7.77 -15.61 17.33
C GLY A 251 -9.18 -15.04 17.19
N ALA A 252 -9.44 -14.25 16.14
CA ALA A 252 -10.77 -13.74 15.83
C ALA A 252 -11.76 -14.88 15.52
N VAL A 253 -11.34 -15.88 14.75
CA VAL A 253 -12.14 -17.11 14.51
C VAL A 253 -12.46 -17.83 15.81
N ALA A 254 -11.50 -17.99 16.72
CA ALA A 254 -11.71 -18.63 18.01
C ALA A 254 -12.79 -17.90 18.82
N VAL A 255 -12.71 -16.57 18.95
CA VAL A 255 -13.74 -15.77 19.62
C VAL A 255 -15.10 -15.90 18.92
N SER A 256 -15.11 -15.97 17.58
CA SER A 256 -16.33 -16.11 16.80
C SER A 256 -17.07 -17.42 17.05
N THR A 257 -16.43 -18.48 17.53
CA THR A 257 -17.11 -19.75 17.82
C THR A 257 -18.22 -19.57 18.86
N LEU A 258 -17.89 -18.91 19.98
CA LEU A 258 -18.83 -18.56 21.04
C LEU A 258 -19.95 -17.65 20.53
N PHE A 259 -19.59 -16.65 19.72
CA PHE A 259 -20.56 -15.70 19.18
C PHE A 259 -21.51 -16.38 18.17
N LEU A 260 -21.01 -17.30 17.34
CA LEU A 260 -21.80 -18.09 16.41
C LEU A 260 -22.84 -18.93 17.16
N ASP A 261 -22.43 -19.67 18.18
CA ASP A 261 -23.33 -20.54 18.92
C ASP A 261 -24.37 -19.73 19.72
N ALA A 262 -23.95 -18.64 20.38
CA ALA A 262 -24.88 -17.72 21.05
C ALA A 262 -25.92 -17.12 20.09
N THR A 263 -25.46 -16.70 18.91
CA THR A 263 -26.35 -16.17 17.86
C THR A 263 -27.28 -17.26 17.34
N THR A 264 -26.79 -18.50 17.18
CA THR A 264 -27.59 -19.63 16.71
C THR A 264 -28.72 -19.92 17.69
N VAL A 265 -28.44 -19.97 19.00
CA VAL A 265 -29.45 -20.17 20.04
C VAL A 265 -30.50 -19.05 20.02
N PHE A 266 -30.05 -17.79 20.01
CA PHE A 266 -30.97 -16.66 20.04
C PHE A 266 -31.81 -16.54 18.76
N TRP A 267 -31.19 -16.65 17.58
CA TRP A 267 -31.90 -16.47 16.32
C TRP A 267 -32.80 -17.63 15.93
N SER A 268 -32.37 -18.87 16.21
CA SER A 268 -33.23 -20.04 15.97
C SER A 268 -34.53 -19.98 16.78
N TYR A 269 -34.52 -19.36 17.98
CA TYR A 269 -35.73 -19.13 18.76
C TYR A 269 -36.77 -18.28 18.00
N TYR A 270 -36.33 -17.31 17.20
CA TYR A 270 -37.20 -16.48 16.34
C TYR A 270 -37.27 -16.99 14.89
N GLY A 271 -36.74 -18.19 14.62
CA GLY A 271 -36.65 -18.80 13.30
C GLY A 271 -35.64 -18.15 12.34
N ILE A 272 -34.92 -17.11 12.75
CA ILE A 272 -34.04 -16.36 11.85
C ILE A 272 -32.75 -17.17 11.59
N PRO A 273 -32.28 -17.27 10.34
CA PRO A 273 -30.94 -17.81 10.06
C PRO A 273 -29.84 -16.88 10.59
N VAL A 274 -28.72 -17.43 11.02
CA VAL A 274 -27.58 -16.65 11.56
C VAL A 274 -26.91 -15.75 10.51
N PHE A 275 -27.00 -16.13 9.23
CA PHE A 275 -26.36 -15.45 8.11
C PHE A 275 -24.87 -15.15 8.40
N THR A 276 -24.38 -13.98 8.00
CA THR A 276 -23.01 -13.53 8.18
C THR A 276 -22.84 -12.62 9.41
N LEU A 277 -23.77 -12.65 10.39
CA LEU A 277 -23.70 -11.77 11.56
C LEU A 277 -22.41 -11.97 12.39
N PRO A 278 -21.99 -13.21 12.72
CA PRO A 278 -20.72 -13.45 13.41
C PRO A 278 -19.52 -12.91 12.64
N PHE A 279 -19.49 -13.13 11.32
CA PHE A 279 -18.46 -12.58 10.45
C PHE A 279 -18.37 -11.05 10.55
N ASN A 280 -19.49 -10.35 10.36
CA ASN A 280 -19.49 -8.88 10.38
C ASN A 280 -19.05 -8.35 11.75
N ALA A 281 -19.66 -8.84 12.83
CA ALA A 281 -19.39 -8.33 14.18
C ALA A 281 -17.91 -8.51 14.58
N ILE A 282 -17.37 -9.72 14.40
CA ILE A 282 -16.02 -10.06 14.85
C ILE A 282 -14.96 -9.41 13.96
N SER A 283 -15.13 -9.46 12.62
CA SER A 283 -14.16 -8.85 11.71
C SER A 283 -14.11 -7.33 11.89
N LEU A 284 -15.25 -6.64 11.96
CA LEU A 284 -15.29 -5.20 12.15
C LEU A 284 -14.69 -4.79 13.50
N ALA A 285 -15.02 -5.49 14.58
CA ALA A 285 -14.46 -5.20 15.90
C ALA A 285 -12.94 -5.37 15.92
N THR A 286 -12.43 -6.45 15.32
CA THR A 286 -10.98 -6.71 15.28
C THR A 286 -10.24 -5.64 14.48
N ILE A 287 -10.74 -5.29 13.29
CA ILE A 287 -10.13 -4.25 12.45
C ILE A 287 -10.18 -2.89 13.15
N TYR A 288 -11.30 -2.57 13.81
CA TYR A 288 -11.47 -1.29 14.52
C TYR A 288 -10.47 -1.13 15.66
N VAL A 289 -10.33 -2.15 16.51
CA VAL A 289 -9.40 -2.12 17.65
C VAL A 289 -7.95 -1.96 17.16
N LEU A 290 -7.56 -2.68 16.11
CA LEU A 290 -6.22 -2.55 15.52
C LEU A 290 -6.00 -1.19 14.85
N GLY A 291 -7.05 -0.61 14.26
CA GLY A 291 -7.04 0.74 13.72
C GLY A 291 -6.83 1.80 14.80
N LEU A 292 -7.53 1.69 15.94
CA LEU A 292 -7.39 2.59 17.09
C LEU A 292 -5.99 2.53 17.69
N SER A 293 -5.35 1.35 17.72
CA SER A 293 -3.98 1.20 18.20
C SER A 293 -2.91 1.58 17.16
N ALA A 294 -3.31 2.12 16.00
CA ALA A 294 -2.42 2.40 14.87
C ALA A 294 -1.50 1.22 14.50
N SER A 295 -2.03 -0.01 14.57
CA SER A 295 -1.25 -1.22 14.37
C SER A 295 -0.62 -1.24 12.97
N PRO A 296 0.68 -1.56 12.83
CA PRO A 296 1.35 -1.67 11.54
C PRO A 296 0.82 -2.84 10.69
N LEU A 297 0.01 -3.72 11.28
CA LEU A 297 -0.61 -4.83 10.56
C LEU A 297 -1.77 -4.37 9.68
N VAL A 298 -2.39 -3.21 9.91
CA VAL A 298 -3.56 -2.77 9.14
C VAL A 298 -3.13 -2.37 7.72
N ALA A 299 -3.75 -3.00 6.72
CA ALA A 299 -3.48 -2.71 5.32
C ALA A 299 -4.04 -1.34 4.94
N ARG A 300 -3.16 -0.43 4.50
CA ARG A 300 -3.54 0.93 4.06
C ARG A 300 -3.99 0.97 2.61
N TYR A 301 -3.39 0.13 1.77
CA TYR A 301 -3.69 0.01 0.35
C TYR A 301 -3.97 -1.46 0.03
N ILE A 302 -5.20 -1.76 -0.37
CA ILE A 302 -5.66 -3.12 -0.69
C ILE A 302 -5.67 -3.27 -2.21
N LYS A 303 -4.91 -4.25 -2.73
CA LYS A 303 -4.88 -4.64 -4.15
C LYS A 303 -5.89 -5.76 -4.44
N GLU A 304 -5.91 -6.32 -5.66
CA GLU A 304 -6.90 -7.34 -6.05
C GLU A 304 -6.81 -8.61 -5.20
N THR A 305 -5.61 -8.93 -4.70
CA THR A 305 -5.34 -10.10 -3.87
C THR A 305 -4.48 -9.75 -2.65
N PRO A 306 -4.52 -10.56 -1.57
CA PRO A 306 -3.60 -10.43 -0.44
C PRO A 306 -2.13 -10.50 -0.84
N GLU A 307 -1.79 -11.37 -1.79
CA GLU A 307 -0.45 -11.54 -2.34
C GLU A 307 0.09 -10.25 -2.97
N GLU A 308 -0.74 -9.57 -3.75
CA GLU A 308 -0.39 -8.29 -4.37
C GLU A 308 -0.33 -7.16 -3.37
N THR A 309 -1.22 -7.17 -2.37
CA THR A 309 -1.19 -6.22 -1.26
C THR A 309 0.12 -6.33 -0.49
N LEU A 310 0.56 -7.56 -0.20
CA LEU A 310 1.82 -7.82 0.46
C LEU A 310 3.03 -7.40 -0.39
N ASP A 311 3.06 -7.77 -1.68
CA ASP A 311 4.13 -7.40 -2.62
C ASP A 311 4.27 -5.87 -2.73
N HIS A 312 3.14 -5.16 -2.83
CA HIS A 312 3.11 -3.70 -2.84
C HIS A 312 3.60 -3.10 -1.51
N HIS A 313 3.17 -3.65 -0.37
CA HIS A 313 3.60 -3.17 0.94
C HIS A 313 5.10 -3.37 1.16
N LEU A 314 5.62 -4.57 0.89
CA LEU A 314 7.04 -4.89 1.06
C LEU A 314 7.93 -4.06 0.13
N SER A 315 7.55 -3.92 -1.14
CA SER A 315 8.28 -3.05 -2.07
C SER A 315 8.25 -1.61 -1.58
N THR A 316 7.11 -1.06 -1.18
CA THR A 316 7.02 0.32 -0.67
C THR A 316 7.95 0.55 0.52
N LEU A 317 7.99 -0.37 1.49
CA LEU A 317 8.89 -0.27 2.65
C LEU A 317 10.39 -0.28 2.27
N LEU A 318 10.77 -1.07 1.27
CA LEU A 318 12.16 -1.16 0.82
C LEU A 318 12.58 0.03 -0.05
N ARG A 319 11.63 0.63 -0.75
CA ARG A 319 11.89 1.76 -1.64
C ARG A 319 11.93 3.08 -0.90
N PHE A 320 11.08 3.24 0.12
CA PHE A 320 10.89 4.48 0.85
C PHE A 320 11.10 4.22 2.34
N SER A 321 12.35 3.91 2.69
CA SER A 321 12.76 3.55 4.06
C SER A 321 12.96 4.75 4.99
N GLY A 322 13.04 5.96 4.45
CA GLY A 322 13.27 7.17 5.23
C GLY A 322 12.03 7.71 5.93
N SER A 323 12.16 8.94 6.43
CA SER A 323 11.13 9.62 7.19
C SER A 323 10.27 10.50 6.29
N LEU A 324 9.03 10.77 6.71
CA LEU A 324 8.23 11.85 6.10
C LEU A 324 8.89 13.25 6.29
N ARG A 325 9.84 13.35 7.23
CA ARG A 325 10.64 14.54 7.50
C ARG A 325 11.99 14.40 6.79
N THR A 326 12.05 14.95 5.58
CA THR A 326 13.25 14.90 4.73
C THR A 326 14.01 16.22 4.71
N LEU A 327 15.34 16.14 4.67
CA LEU A 327 16.29 17.26 4.68
C LEU A 327 17.31 17.12 3.54
N THR A 328 17.66 18.20 2.85
CA THR A 328 18.92 18.21 2.08
C THR A 328 20.10 18.39 3.04
N LEU A 329 21.32 18.06 2.61
CA LEU A 329 22.50 18.32 3.45
C LEU A 329 22.67 19.83 3.68
N PRO A 330 23.00 20.28 4.92
CA PRO A 330 23.04 21.70 5.29
C PRO A 330 24.35 22.40 4.91
N PHE A 331 25.04 21.94 3.88
CA PHE A 331 26.36 22.44 3.48
C PHE A 331 26.62 22.15 2.00
N ALA A 332 27.67 22.74 1.45
CA ALA A 332 28.21 22.41 0.13
C ALA A 332 29.51 21.61 0.26
N GLY A 333 29.79 20.80 -0.76
CA GLY A 333 30.97 19.95 -0.82
C GLY A 333 30.90 18.72 0.09
N LYS A 334 32.02 18.02 0.20
CA LYS A 334 32.14 16.75 0.92
C LYS A 334 32.37 16.99 2.42
N TRP A 335 31.51 16.40 3.25
CA TRP A 335 31.61 16.41 4.71
C TRP A 335 31.48 14.98 5.25
N THR A 336 31.93 14.75 6.46
CA THR A 336 31.93 13.45 7.13
C THR A 336 30.95 13.48 8.30
N VAL A 337 30.11 12.46 8.41
CA VAL A 337 29.23 12.26 9.57
C VAL A 337 30.10 12.00 10.80
N TRP A 338 30.07 12.90 11.77
CA TRP A 338 30.82 12.77 13.02
C TRP A 338 30.03 12.02 14.09
N GLN A 339 28.72 12.28 14.15
CA GLN A 339 27.78 11.60 15.03
C GLN A 339 26.40 11.53 14.36
N GLY A 340 25.71 10.39 14.48
CA GLY A 340 24.37 10.17 13.93
C GLY A 340 23.31 9.95 15.00
N PHE A 341 22.19 9.34 14.60
CA PHE A 341 21.11 9.00 15.54
C PHE A 341 21.58 8.04 16.64
N ALA A 342 21.04 8.22 17.84
CA ALA A 342 21.40 7.45 19.03
C ALA A 342 22.93 7.41 19.28
N GLY A 343 23.60 8.51 18.94
CA GLY A 343 25.04 8.67 18.97
C GLY A 343 25.66 8.49 20.36
N ARG A 344 26.96 8.20 20.36
CA ARG A 344 27.73 7.82 21.56
C ARG A 344 27.79 8.91 22.64
N TRP A 345 27.80 10.20 22.27
CA TRP A 345 28.07 11.30 23.20
C TRP A 345 26.78 12.03 23.59
N THR A 346 26.20 12.79 22.68
CA THR A 346 25.17 13.80 22.96
C THR A 346 23.78 13.41 22.45
N HIS A 347 23.67 12.63 21.37
CA HIS A 347 22.37 12.26 20.76
C HIS A 347 21.67 11.13 21.53
N LYS A 348 21.14 11.43 22.72
CA LYS A 348 20.50 10.46 23.61
C LYS A 348 19.13 10.91 24.09
N GLY A 349 18.28 9.94 24.45
CA GLY A 349 16.96 10.20 25.02
C GLY A 349 16.11 11.08 24.09
N SER A 350 15.66 12.24 24.59
CA SER A 350 14.83 13.16 23.81
C SER A 350 15.58 13.83 22.65
N TRP A 351 16.91 13.79 22.64
CA TRP A 351 17.77 14.34 21.57
C TRP A 351 18.41 13.26 20.71
N SER A 352 17.82 12.07 20.64
CA SER A 352 18.40 10.93 19.92
C SER A 352 18.40 11.08 18.40
N HIS A 353 17.64 12.01 17.83
CA HIS A 353 17.50 12.18 16.39
C HIS A 353 18.16 13.47 15.91
N ALA A 354 19.49 13.46 15.84
CA ALA A 354 20.29 14.56 15.35
C ALA A 354 21.57 14.07 14.65
N TYR A 355 22.23 14.97 13.92
CA TYR A 355 23.45 14.71 13.17
C TYR A 355 24.48 15.80 13.37
N ASP A 356 25.73 15.38 13.55
CA ASP A 356 26.89 16.28 13.58
C ASP A 356 27.78 16.00 12.36
N PHE A 357 28.23 17.05 11.69
CA PHE A 357 29.08 16.97 10.50
C PHE A 357 30.37 17.75 10.66
N VAL A 358 31.48 17.14 10.24
CA VAL A 358 32.82 17.75 10.16
C VAL A 358 33.36 17.67 8.74
N VAL A 359 34.41 18.40 8.42
CA VAL A 359 35.16 18.23 7.18
C VAL A 359 36.45 17.49 7.49
N THR A 360 36.76 16.44 6.73
CA THR A 360 37.98 15.66 6.89
C THR A 360 38.82 15.66 5.62
N ASP A 361 40.14 15.55 5.77
CA ASP A 361 41.04 15.24 4.66
C ASP A 361 40.99 13.74 4.27
N ASP A 362 41.88 13.33 3.35
CA ASP A 362 41.97 11.95 2.87
C ASP A 362 42.49 10.96 3.93
N THR A 363 43.10 11.45 5.01
CA THR A 363 43.55 10.64 6.15
C THR A 363 42.48 10.51 7.23
N GLY A 364 41.38 11.28 7.12
CA GLY A 364 40.31 11.35 8.11
C GLY A 364 40.55 12.41 9.20
N ALA A 365 41.60 13.23 9.09
CA ALA A 365 41.87 14.31 10.04
C ALA A 365 40.91 15.48 9.83
N THR A 366 40.44 16.11 10.92
CA THR A 366 39.49 17.24 10.88
C THR A 366 40.17 18.61 10.74
N PHE A 367 41.50 18.64 10.83
CA PHE A 367 42.31 19.85 10.82
C PHE A 367 43.65 19.63 10.09
N ARG A 368 44.30 20.74 9.75
CA ARG A 368 45.70 20.81 9.27
C ARG A 368 46.64 21.28 10.38
N ASN A 369 47.95 21.17 10.17
CA ASN A 369 48.97 21.60 11.13
C ASN A 369 48.81 20.86 12.48
N GLU A 370 48.91 21.57 13.60
CA GLU A 370 48.78 21.03 14.95
C GLU A 370 47.35 21.08 15.51
N GLY A 371 46.41 21.74 14.81
CA GLY A 371 45.01 21.85 15.24
C GLY A 371 44.85 22.69 16.50
N LEU A 372 45.68 23.72 16.67
CA LEU A 372 45.70 24.57 17.87
C LEU A 372 44.87 25.85 17.71
N GLU A 373 44.51 26.20 16.47
CA GLU A 373 43.69 27.37 16.13
C GLU A 373 42.41 26.93 15.41
N LEU A 374 41.32 27.71 15.52
CA LEU A 374 40.05 27.39 14.84
C LEU A 374 40.23 27.32 13.31
N GLU A 375 41.09 28.17 12.76
CA GLU A 375 41.46 28.25 11.34
C GLU A 375 42.24 27.05 10.81
N ASP A 376 42.71 26.16 11.69
CA ASP A 376 43.28 24.87 11.31
C ASP A 376 42.19 23.85 10.96
N TYR A 377 40.98 23.99 11.47
CA TYR A 377 39.89 23.04 11.22
C TYR A 377 39.23 23.29 9.87
N PHE A 378 39.11 22.23 9.06
CA PHE A 378 38.60 22.35 7.70
C PHE A 378 37.13 22.78 7.63
N ALA A 379 36.36 22.54 8.70
CA ALA A 379 34.95 22.91 8.79
C ALA A 379 34.76 24.39 9.17
N TYR A 380 35.74 25.01 9.85
CA TYR A 380 35.58 26.36 10.39
C TYR A 380 35.34 27.38 9.28
N ARG A 381 34.37 28.26 9.50
CA ARG A 381 33.89 29.28 8.57
C ARG A 381 33.43 28.77 7.20
N LYS A 382 33.12 27.46 7.07
CA LYS A 382 32.46 26.93 5.86
C LYS A 382 30.99 27.36 5.82
N PRO A 383 30.41 27.58 4.62
CA PRO A 383 29.01 27.96 4.48
C PRO A 383 28.03 26.92 5.06
N VAL A 384 27.05 27.38 5.81
CA VAL A 384 25.92 26.59 6.32
C VAL A 384 24.68 26.98 5.54
N LEU A 385 24.02 25.98 4.95
CA LEU A 385 22.90 26.16 4.03
C LEU A 385 21.61 25.63 4.65
N SER A 386 20.48 26.22 4.24
CA SER A 386 19.16 25.74 4.66
C SER A 386 18.87 24.36 4.10
N PRO A 387 18.60 23.35 4.94
CA PRO A 387 18.28 21.99 4.49
C PRO A 387 16.78 21.83 4.12
N VAL A 388 15.96 22.84 4.42
CA VAL A 388 14.52 22.88 4.14
C VAL A 388 14.11 24.20 3.48
N ARG A 389 12.88 24.24 2.99
CA ARG A 389 12.21 25.51 2.70
C ARG A 389 11.30 25.85 3.88
N GLY A 390 11.21 27.12 4.24
CA GLY A 390 10.36 27.50 5.36
C GLY A 390 10.67 28.87 5.93
N ARG A 391 10.08 29.15 7.10
CA ARG A 391 10.21 30.44 7.78
C ARG A 391 11.22 30.35 8.91
N VAL A 392 12.14 31.30 8.97
CA VAL A 392 13.06 31.43 10.11
C VAL A 392 12.27 31.90 11.34
N VAL A 393 12.34 31.12 12.42
CA VAL A 393 11.55 31.36 13.65
C VAL A 393 12.42 31.74 14.84
N ARG A 394 13.71 31.35 14.86
CA ARG A 394 14.68 31.75 15.88
C ARG A 394 16.07 31.94 15.25
N VAL A 395 16.80 32.91 15.79
CA VAL A 395 18.20 33.20 15.46
C VAL A 395 18.94 33.57 16.74
N ILE A 396 20.11 32.96 16.96
CA ILE A 396 21.11 33.31 17.99
C ILE A 396 22.44 33.45 17.24
N ASP A 397 23.14 34.58 17.37
CA ASP A 397 24.33 34.91 16.57
C ASP A 397 25.40 35.73 17.33
N ASP A 398 25.24 35.90 18.64
CA ASP A 398 26.08 36.75 19.48
C ASP A 398 26.98 35.99 20.47
N LEU A 399 26.90 34.66 20.50
CA LEU A 399 27.73 33.82 21.38
C LEU A 399 29.14 33.61 20.78
N PRO A 400 30.22 33.79 21.56
CA PRO A 400 31.57 33.57 21.08
C PRO A 400 31.85 32.10 20.79
N ASP A 401 32.83 31.84 19.92
CA ASP A 401 33.36 30.49 19.73
C ASP A 401 34.16 30.04 20.96
N ASN A 402 34.08 28.75 21.28
CA ASN A 402 34.84 28.17 22.38
C ASN A 402 36.31 27.97 21.99
N PRO A 403 37.24 28.07 22.94
CA PRO A 403 38.56 27.48 22.81
C PRO A 403 38.45 25.98 22.46
N LEU A 404 39.36 25.50 21.62
CA LEU A 404 39.38 24.10 21.17
C LEU A 404 39.47 23.13 22.36
N GLY A 405 38.70 22.04 22.28
CA GLY A 405 38.57 21.03 23.34
C GLY A 405 37.67 21.43 24.52
N THR A 406 37.17 22.67 24.56
CA THR A 406 36.25 23.15 25.60
C THR A 406 34.82 23.30 25.08
N VAL A 407 33.83 23.40 25.97
CA VAL A 407 32.41 23.49 25.62
C VAL A 407 31.65 24.42 26.57
N ASP A 408 30.68 25.16 26.05
CA ASP A 408 29.70 25.89 26.86
C ASP A 408 28.46 25.01 27.10
N ARG A 409 28.26 24.60 28.36
CA ARG A 409 27.10 23.79 28.76
C ARG A 409 25.88 24.63 29.13
N ALA A 410 26.07 25.90 29.50
CA ALA A 410 24.96 26.79 29.82
C ALA A 410 24.21 27.20 28.55
N GLN A 411 24.95 27.49 27.48
CA GLN A 411 24.39 27.76 26.15
C GLN A 411 24.70 26.60 25.19
N SER A 412 24.22 25.40 25.51
CA SER A 412 24.61 24.15 24.82
C SER A 412 24.42 24.17 23.28
N TRP A 413 23.49 24.96 22.75
CA TRP A 413 23.21 25.03 21.31
C TRP A 413 24.03 26.10 20.58
N GLY A 414 24.68 27.00 21.31
CA GLY A 414 25.50 28.07 20.72
C GLY A 414 24.70 29.00 19.81
N ASN A 415 25.37 29.56 18.81
CA ASN A 415 24.69 30.29 17.74
C ASN A 415 23.92 29.31 16.87
N ALA A 416 22.65 29.61 16.66
CA ALA A 416 21.69 28.68 16.06
C ALA A 416 20.67 29.39 15.19
N VAL A 417 20.17 28.67 14.19
CA VAL A 417 19.03 29.08 13.35
C VAL A 417 17.98 27.99 13.40
N VAL A 418 16.74 28.36 13.72
CA VAL A 418 15.59 27.44 13.67
C VAL A 418 14.66 27.86 12.54
N ILE A 419 14.29 26.90 11.70
CA ILE A 419 13.44 27.09 10.52
C ILE A 419 12.20 26.22 10.67
N ARG A 420 11.02 26.84 10.59
CA ARG A 420 9.74 26.14 10.52
C ARG A 420 9.46 25.71 9.08
N ASP A 421 9.52 24.40 8.84
CA ASP A 421 9.19 23.78 7.55
C ASP A 421 7.66 23.85 7.31
N GLU A 422 7.26 24.00 6.05
CA GLU A 422 5.85 24.06 5.63
C GLU A 422 5.05 22.81 5.99
N ARG A 423 5.73 21.67 6.18
CA ARG A 423 5.16 20.38 6.60
C ARG A 423 4.88 20.30 8.11
N GLY A 424 5.19 21.36 8.87
CA GLY A 424 4.76 21.54 10.26
C GLY A 424 5.80 21.20 11.35
N PHE A 425 7.02 20.79 10.98
CA PHE A 425 8.12 20.56 11.92
C PHE A 425 9.13 21.71 11.89
N ALA A 426 9.99 21.79 12.90
CA ALA A 426 11.08 22.76 12.94
C ALA A 426 12.44 22.07 12.74
N VAL A 427 13.38 22.77 12.12
CA VAL A 427 14.75 22.30 11.89
C VAL A 427 15.70 23.29 12.54
N GLU A 428 16.55 22.79 13.41
CA GLU A 428 17.57 23.58 14.09
C GLU A 428 18.94 23.24 13.52
N LEU A 429 19.72 24.28 13.24
CA LEU A 429 21.14 24.20 12.93
C LEU A 429 21.91 25.00 13.98
N SER A 430 22.93 24.38 14.55
CA SER A 430 23.62 24.89 15.75
C SER A 430 25.15 24.91 15.57
N HIS A 431 25.83 25.57 16.51
CA HIS A 431 27.28 25.80 16.52
C HIS A 431 27.80 26.74 15.40
N LEU A 432 27.00 27.73 14.99
CA LEU A 432 27.41 28.71 13.99
C LEU A 432 28.48 29.68 14.54
N ALA A 433 29.26 30.28 13.63
CA ALA A 433 30.28 31.26 13.97
C ALA A 433 29.62 32.58 14.42
N PRO A 434 30.19 33.30 15.40
CA PRO A 434 29.65 34.56 15.88
C PRO A 434 29.54 35.59 14.78
N LYS A 435 28.41 36.32 14.75
CA LYS A 435 28.12 37.39 13.81
C LYS A 435 28.20 36.95 12.35
N SER A 436 27.87 35.68 12.08
CA SER A 436 27.91 35.10 10.74
C SER A 436 26.54 34.82 10.16
N VAL A 437 25.48 34.80 10.99
CA VAL A 437 24.12 34.54 10.52
C VAL A 437 23.61 35.74 9.72
N ILE A 438 23.18 35.49 8.48
CA ILE A 438 22.73 36.53 7.54
C ILE A 438 21.21 36.64 7.43
N VAL A 439 20.48 35.66 7.98
CA VAL A 439 19.01 35.61 7.99
C VAL A 439 18.43 36.19 9.28
N ARG A 440 17.18 36.62 9.23
CA ARG A 440 16.46 37.20 10.36
C ARG A 440 15.19 36.42 10.67
N VAL A 441 14.75 36.50 11.92
CA VAL A 441 13.43 35.95 12.32
C VAL A 441 12.34 36.57 11.44
N GLY A 442 11.54 35.70 10.84
CA GLY A 442 10.47 36.07 9.92
C GLY A 442 10.79 35.84 8.44
N ASP A 443 12.08 35.74 8.07
CA ASP A 443 12.51 35.53 6.70
C ASP A 443 12.03 34.17 6.15
N TRP A 444 11.72 34.13 4.86
CA TRP A 444 11.51 32.89 4.14
C TRP A 444 12.81 32.45 3.48
N VAL A 445 13.18 31.17 3.66
CA VAL A 445 14.37 30.58 3.06
C VAL A 445 13.99 29.40 2.17
N GLU A 446 14.65 29.30 1.02
CA GLU A 446 14.60 28.12 0.16
C GLU A 446 15.74 27.15 0.51
N ARG A 447 15.61 25.89 0.08
CA ARG A 447 16.69 24.92 0.24
C ARG A 447 17.97 25.40 -0.45
N GLY A 448 19.10 25.23 0.23
CA GLY A 448 20.39 25.71 -0.23
C GLY A 448 20.64 27.21 0.01
N ALA A 449 19.69 27.96 0.58
CA ALA A 449 19.93 29.35 0.96
C ALA A 449 21.02 29.43 2.04
N LEU A 450 21.96 30.38 1.90
CA LEU A 450 23.00 30.62 2.89
C LEU A 450 22.38 31.15 4.20
N LEU A 451 22.67 30.48 5.32
CA LEU A 451 22.20 30.87 6.65
C LEU A 451 23.28 31.62 7.43
N GLY A 452 24.50 31.11 7.39
CA GLY A 452 25.67 31.65 8.09
C GLY A 452 26.90 30.79 7.85
N LEU A 453 27.85 30.83 8.78
CA LEU A 453 29.10 30.07 8.68
C LEU A 453 29.26 29.11 9.87
N CYS A 454 29.93 27.98 9.64
CA CYS A 454 30.27 27.01 10.68
C CYS A 454 31.23 27.63 11.70
N GLY A 455 30.93 27.47 12.98
CA GLY A 455 31.72 27.97 14.10
C GLY A 455 32.06 26.87 15.08
N ASN A 456 32.29 27.28 16.33
CA ASN A 456 32.61 26.42 17.46
C ASN A 456 31.93 26.90 18.75
N SER A 457 30.74 27.52 18.65
CA SER A 457 29.98 28.04 19.80
C SER A 457 29.14 26.95 20.48
N GLY A 458 28.81 27.10 21.76
CA GLY A 458 27.95 26.16 22.51
C GLY A 458 28.62 24.85 22.93
N HIS A 459 27.92 23.72 22.86
CA HIS A 459 28.48 22.40 23.21
C HIS A 459 29.35 21.82 22.07
N SER A 460 30.30 22.62 21.59
CA SER A 460 31.15 22.30 20.45
C SER A 460 32.63 22.27 20.84
N PRO A 461 33.26 21.07 20.93
CA PRO A 461 34.68 20.97 21.27
C PRO A 461 35.62 21.21 20.08
N GLN A 462 35.10 21.14 18.85
CA GLN A 462 35.80 21.48 17.60
C GLN A 462 34.77 21.97 16.56
N PRO A 463 35.16 22.77 15.55
CA PRO A 463 34.25 23.24 14.53
C PRO A 463 33.48 22.12 13.81
N HIS A 464 32.16 22.15 13.90
CA HIS A 464 31.25 21.19 13.28
C HIS A 464 29.84 21.78 13.16
N ILE A 465 28.97 21.15 12.35
CA ILE A 465 27.56 21.54 12.24
C ILE A 465 26.68 20.48 12.85
N HIS A 466 25.87 20.90 13.82
CA HIS A 466 24.77 20.12 14.38
C HIS A 466 23.48 20.43 13.63
N VAL A 467 22.70 19.39 13.30
CA VAL A 467 21.36 19.52 12.74
C VAL A 467 20.39 18.57 13.42
N GLN A 468 19.21 19.09 13.77
CA GLN A 468 18.12 18.30 14.33
C GLN A 468 16.75 18.72 13.79
N VAL A 469 15.81 17.79 13.82
CA VAL A 469 14.39 18.07 13.57
C VAL A 469 13.64 17.98 14.88
N GLN A 470 12.76 18.93 15.15
CA GLN A 470 12.06 19.07 16.42
C GLN A 470 10.60 19.49 16.24
N ALA A 471 9.78 19.23 17.27
CA ALA A 471 8.33 19.48 17.22
C ALA A 471 7.96 20.96 17.39
N THR A 472 8.70 21.71 18.21
CA THR A 472 8.42 23.12 18.55
C THR A 472 9.49 24.07 17.98
N ASP A 473 9.23 25.37 18.03
CA ASP A 473 10.18 26.40 17.56
C ASP A 473 11.29 26.70 18.57
N ASP A 474 11.26 26.06 19.74
CA ASP A 474 12.19 26.34 20.82
C ASP A 474 13.55 25.71 20.50
N VAL A 475 14.62 26.46 20.74
CA VAL A 475 15.99 25.95 20.57
C VAL A 475 16.21 24.79 21.55
N GLY A 476 16.65 23.64 21.04
CA GLY A 476 16.92 22.46 21.83
C GLY A 476 15.71 21.62 22.21
N ALA A 477 14.60 21.73 21.48
CA ALA A 477 13.40 20.94 21.76
C ALA A 477 13.60 19.43 21.46
N ALA A 478 12.64 18.62 21.91
CA ALA A 478 12.70 17.18 21.70
C ALA A 478 12.70 16.82 20.21
N THR A 479 13.63 15.94 19.85
CA THR A 479 13.93 15.58 18.46
C THR A 479 12.97 14.55 17.88
N LEU A 480 12.72 14.67 16.58
CA LEU A 480 11.89 13.77 15.78
C LEU A 480 12.76 13.06 14.73
N PRO A 481 12.44 11.79 14.37
CA PRO A 481 13.20 11.07 13.35
C PRO A 481 13.03 11.72 11.97
N PHE A 482 14.13 11.88 11.26
CA PHE A 482 14.23 12.47 9.92
C PHE A 482 15.15 11.63 9.03
N SER A 483 15.29 12.03 7.76
CA SER A 483 16.24 11.44 6.81
C SER A 483 16.82 12.49 5.87
N PHE A 484 17.98 12.19 5.28
CA PHE A 484 18.59 13.05 4.27
C PHE A 484 18.23 12.58 2.87
N VAL A 485 18.06 13.55 1.97
CA VAL A 485 17.70 13.31 0.57
C VAL A 485 18.72 13.96 -0.36
N PHE A 486 18.75 13.46 -1.59
CA PHE A 486 19.47 14.06 -2.70
C PHE A 486 20.98 14.24 -2.47
N TYR A 487 21.64 13.21 -1.92
CA TYR A 487 23.07 13.22 -1.67
C TYR A 487 23.76 12.00 -2.26
N ARG A 488 25.09 12.06 -2.34
CA ARG A 488 25.93 10.92 -2.69
C ARG A 488 26.90 10.57 -1.57
N GLN A 489 27.22 9.29 -1.48
CA GLN A 489 28.36 8.76 -0.74
C GLN A 489 29.27 8.09 -1.77
N GLN A 490 30.47 8.64 -1.97
CA GLN A 490 31.36 8.24 -3.06
C GLN A 490 30.64 8.34 -4.43
N SER A 491 30.54 7.24 -5.18
CA SER A 491 29.81 7.15 -6.45
C SER A 491 28.38 6.66 -6.29
N THR A 492 27.86 6.51 -5.07
CA THR A 492 26.51 5.99 -4.82
C THR A 492 25.56 7.12 -4.45
N TYR A 493 24.43 7.21 -5.14
CA TYR A 493 23.34 8.13 -4.87
C TYR A 493 22.36 7.56 -3.85
N HIS A 494 21.95 8.43 -2.91
CA HIS A 494 20.95 8.14 -1.89
C HIS A 494 19.78 9.11 -2.02
N ALA A 495 18.59 8.56 -2.26
CA ALA A 495 17.38 9.36 -2.47
C ALA A 495 16.71 9.77 -1.15
N ASP A 496 16.73 8.89 -0.15
CA ASP A 496 16.12 9.08 1.16
C ASP A 496 16.71 8.06 2.14
N ASP A 497 17.68 8.49 2.94
CA ASP A 497 18.49 7.59 3.77
C ASP A 497 19.14 8.31 4.97
N LEU A 498 19.74 7.54 5.87
CA LEU A 498 20.52 8.00 7.02
C LEU A 498 21.97 7.52 6.88
N PRO A 499 22.92 8.42 6.55
CA PRO A 499 24.31 8.02 6.38
C PRO A 499 24.91 7.59 7.73
N ALA A 500 25.72 6.53 7.71
CA ALA A 500 26.37 6.00 8.90
C ALA A 500 27.45 6.95 9.46
N GLU A 501 27.79 6.81 10.74
CA GLU A 501 28.94 7.53 11.32
C GLU A 501 30.23 7.21 10.56
N GLY A 502 31.04 8.24 10.30
CA GLY A 502 32.25 8.16 9.47
C GLY A 502 32.01 8.18 7.96
N ALA A 503 30.76 8.14 7.49
CA ALA A 503 30.46 8.25 6.07
C ALA A 503 30.75 9.66 5.55
N ALA A 504 31.48 9.74 4.43
CA ALA A 504 31.68 10.99 3.72
C ALA A 504 30.55 11.20 2.70
N VAL A 505 29.78 12.26 2.89
CA VAL A 505 28.59 12.61 2.12
C VAL A 505 28.74 13.96 1.42
N GLU A 506 28.09 14.09 0.29
CA GLU A 506 28.11 15.31 -0.52
C GLU A 506 26.75 15.53 -1.18
N PRO A 507 26.20 16.76 -1.16
CA PRO A 507 24.94 17.06 -1.86
C PRO A 507 25.13 16.98 -3.38
N LEU A 508 24.09 16.57 -4.09
CA LEU A 508 24.08 16.63 -5.56
C LEU A 508 23.58 17.98 -6.07
N LEU A 509 24.11 18.40 -7.22
CA LEU A 509 23.64 19.58 -7.94
C LEU A 509 22.52 19.18 -8.92
N PRO A 510 21.34 19.81 -8.85
CA PRO A 510 20.24 19.51 -9.77
C PRO A 510 20.63 19.78 -11.23
N ASP A 511 20.35 18.82 -12.13
CA ASP A 511 20.47 19.00 -13.58
C ASP A 511 19.10 19.39 -14.17
N ARG A 512 18.97 20.67 -14.53
CA ARG A 512 17.75 21.23 -15.15
C ARG A 512 17.34 20.50 -16.44
N THR A 513 18.28 19.85 -17.12
CA THR A 513 18.00 19.04 -18.31
C THR A 513 17.19 17.81 -17.94
N LEU A 514 17.63 17.05 -16.94
CA LEU A 514 16.96 15.82 -16.51
C LEU A 514 15.58 16.14 -15.90
N ASP A 515 15.48 17.24 -15.18
CA ASP A 515 14.20 17.73 -14.67
C ASP A 515 13.21 18.05 -15.81
N ALA A 516 13.66 18.75 -16.87
CA ALA A 516 12.81 19.05 -18.02
C ALA A 516 12.37 17.79 -18.79
N VAL A 517 13.29 16.84 -19.01
CA VAL A 517 13.04 15.56 -19.70
C VAL A 517 11.97 14.73 -18.98
N THR A 518 11.92 14.81 -17.65
CA THR A 518 10.98 14.06 -16.80
C THR A 518 9.72 14.85 -16.43
N GLY A 519 9.55 16.05 -16.98
CA GLY A 519 8.41 16.93 -16.72
C GLY A 519 7.06 16.42 -17.23
N LEU A 520 7.05 15.59 -18.29
CA LEU A 520 5.91 14.84 -18.86
C LEU A 520 4.52 15.48 -18.65
N ALA A 521 4.12 16.35 -19.57
CA ALA A 521 2.86 17.09 -19.47
C ALA A 521 1.62 16.17 -19.49
N ILE A 522 0.57 16.54 -18.75
CA ILE A 522 -0.74 15.87 -18.77
C ILE A 522 -1.32 15.92 -20.20
N ASP A 523 -2.02 14.86 -20.59
CA ASP A 523 -2.61 14.61 -21.90
C ASP A 523 -1.60 14.48 -23.06
N SER A 524 -0.29 14.52 -22.76
CA SER A 524 0.73 14.24 -23.76
C SER A 524 0.73 12.76 -24.15
N ARG A 525 0.85 12.50 -25.46
CA ARG A 525 0.92 11.15 -26.02
C ARG A 525 2.34 10.81 -26.47
N HIS A 526 2.80 9.63 -26.07
CA HIS A 526 4.13 9.11 -26.32
C HIS A 526 4.00 7.79 -27.09
N ARG A 527 4.29 7.84 -28.39
CA ARG A 527 4.19 6.68 -29.28
C ARG A 527 5.51 5.95 -29.37
N PHE A 528 5.49 4.63 -29.18
CA PHE A 528 6.67 3.77 -29.27
C PHE A 528 6.46 2.67 -30.30
N GLU A 529 7.47 2.42 -31.13
CA GLU A 529 7.63 1.17 -31.85
C GLU A 529 8.15 0.10 -30.90
N VAL A 530 7.53 -1.08 -30.93
CA VAL A 530 7.87 -2.19 -30.03
C VAL A 530 8.41 -3.36 -30.85
N THR A 531 9.59 -3.85 -30.48
CA THR A 531 10.16 -5.09 -31.02
C THR A 531 10.46 -6.06 -29.89
N LYS A 532 10.20 -7.36 -30.11
CA LYS A 532 10.46 -8.43 -29.13
C LYS A 532 11.28 -9.52 -29.81
N HIS A 533 12.48 -9.79 -29.30
CA HIS A 533 13.48 -10.69 -29.88
C HIS A 533 13.76 -10.38 -31.37
N GLY A 534 13.79 -9.10 -31.72
CA GLY A 534 13.99 -8.62 -33.09
C GLY A 534 12.75 -8.65 -33.99
N ALA A 535 11.64 -9.27 -33.54
CA ALA A 535 10.39 -9.28 -34.30
C ALA A 535 9.51 -8.07 -33.95
N PRO A 536 8.96 -7.34 -34.94
CA PRO A 536 8.07 -6.20 -34.69
C PRO A 536 6.77 -6.66 -34.02
N GLN A 537 6.34 -5.94 -32.98
CA GLN A 537 5.10 -6.18 -32.23
C GLN A 537 4.04 -5.09 -32.50
N GLY A 538 4.36 -4.11 -33.34
CA GLY A 538 3.52 -2.95 -33.62
C GLY A 538 3.89 -1.72 -32.79
N THR A 539 2.93 -0.82 -32.59
CA THR A 539 3.12 0.42 -31.85
C THR A 539 2.29 0.43 -30.57
N VAL A 540 2.75 1.19 -29.58
CA VAL A 540 2.00 1.48 -28.35
C VAL A 540 1.94 2.99 -28.14
N ASP A 541 0.76 3.49 -27.82
CA ASP A 541 0.55 4.88 -27.41
C ASP A 541 0.43 4.91 -25.88
N LEU A 542 1.31 5.66 -25.23
CA LEU A 542 1.25 5.93 -23.80
C LEU A 542 0.75 7.36 -23.59
N GLU A 543 -0.40 7.51 -22.93
CA GLU A 543 -0.98 8.82 -22.62
C GLU A 543 -0.68 9.18 -21.16
N VAL A 544 -0.20 10.40 -20.92
CA VAL A 544 0.03 10.88 -19.54
C VAL A 544 -1.28 11.39 -18.97
N ARG A 545 -1.70 10.82 -17.84
CA ARG A 545 -2.91 11.21 -17.12
C ARG A 545 -2.61 11.43 -15.64
N MET A 546 -3.60 11.92 -14.90
CA MET A 546 -3.48 12.20 -13.48
C MET A 546 -4.59 11.49 -12.71
N ALA A 547 -4.21 10.83 -11.61
CA ALA A 547 -5.14 10.19 -10.69
C ALA A 547 -5.81 11.25 -9.78
N ILE A 548 -6.86 10.83 -9.07
CA ILE A 548 -7.64 11.72 -8.18
C ILE A 548 -6.79 12.30 -7.03
N ASP A 549 -5.74 11.57 -6.63
CA ASP A 549 -4.79 12.00 -5.60
C ASP A 549 -3.68 12.93 -6.13
N GLY A 550 -3.73 13.31 -7.42
CA GLY A 550 -2.74 14.17 -8.07
C GLY A 550 -1.53 13.41 -8.65
N THR A 551 -1.46 12.08 -8.51
CA THR A 551 -0.35 11.29 -9.05
C THR A 551 -0.45 11.15 -10.56
N SER A 552 0.61 11.49 -11.29
CA SER A 552 0.68 11.27 -12.73
C SER A 552 0.91 9.79 -13.07
N TYR A 553 0.40 9.33 -14.21
CA TYR A 553 0.64 7.99 -14.70
C TYR A 553 0.65 7.92 -16.23
N PHE A 554 1.42 6.99 -16.78
CA PHE A 554 1.27 6.54 -18.16
C PHE A 554 0.11 5.56 -18.25
N GLU A 555 -0.87 5.82 -19.12
CA GLU A 555 -1.93 4.88 -19.46
C GLU A 555 -1.61 4.18 -20.77
N SER A 556 -1.75 2.86 -20.78
CA SER A 556 -1.70 2.03 -21.98
C SER A 556 -3.03 1.29 -22.20
N ASP A 557 -3.11 0.45 -23.23
CA ASP A 557 -4.26 -0.42 -23.48
C ASP A 557 -4.41 -1.54 -22.42
N ARG A 558 -3.38 -1.82 -21.61
CA ARG A 558 -3.33 -2.96 -20.69
C ARG A 558 -2.90 -2.63 -19.26
N GLY A 559 -2.63 -1.37 -18.95
CA GLY A 559 -2.19 -1.00 -17.60
C GLY A 559 -1.91 0.48 -17.41
N ARG A 560 -1.46 0.79 -16.20
CA ARG A 560 -1.07 2.14 -15.77
C ARG A 560 0.25 2.08 -15.02
N LEU A 561 1.16 3.02 -15.29
CA LEU A 561 2.44 3.16 -14.60
C LEU A 561 2.52 4.54 -13.95
N TYR A 562 2.40 4.58 -12.63
CA TYR A 562 2.37 5.82 -11.85
C TYR A 562 3.78 6.36 -11.66
N PHE A 563 3.94 7.67 -11.76
CA PHE A 563 5.21 8.34 -11.57
C PHE A 563 5.06 9.68 -10.86
N SER A 564 6.14 10.14 -10.23
CA SER A 564 6.22 11.43 -9.58
C SER A 564 7.65 11.96 -9.55
N ARG A 565 7.80 13.27 -9.37
CA ARG A 565 9.06 13.94 -9.09
C ARG A 565 8.98 14.50 -7.67
N SER A 566 9.90 14.09 -6.81
CA SER A 566 9.96 14.55 -5.42
C SER A 566 11.40 14.58 -4.95
N GLU A 567 11.76 15.58 -4.15
CA GLU A 567 13.09 15.64 -3.50
C GLU A 567 14.27 15.51 -4.48
N GLY A 568 14.18 16.12 -5.67
CA GLY A 568 15.21 16.02 -6.70
C GLY A 568 15.30 14.65 -7.39
N THR A 569 14.32 13.77 -7.20
CA THR A 569 14.31 12.41 -7.74
C THR A 569 13.06 12.17 -8.59
N PHE A 570 13.22 11.50 -9.72
CA PHE A 570 12.11 10.92 -10.48
C PHE A 570 11.85 9.49 -10.01
N TYR A 571 10.59 9.14 -9.79
CA TYR A 571 10.15 7.80 -9.39
C TYR A 571 9.08 7.27 -10.31
N PHE A 572 9.16 5.99 -10.66
CA PHE A 572 7.96 5.19 -10.88
C PHE A 572 7.45 4.67 -9.54
N LEU A 573 6.22 4.98 -9.16
CA LEU A 573 5.66 4.69 -7.84
C LEU A 573 5.04 3.30 -7.76
N GLY A 574 4.41 2.85 -8.85
CA GLY A 574 3.70 1.58 -8.90
C GLY A 574 3.10 1.33 -10.28
N MET A 575 2.62 0.11 -10.50
CA MET A 575 1.97 -0.29 -11.75
C MET A 575 0.69 -1.05 -11.44
N ASP A 576 -0.35 -0.78 -12.23
CA ASP A 576 -1.58 -1.58 -12.28
C ASP A 576 -1.71 -2.23 -13.66
N GLY A 577 -2.29 -3.42 -13.72
CA GLY A 577 -2.41 -4.21 -14.95
C GLY A 577 -1.16 -5.07 -15.25
N SER A 578 -1.13 -5.67 -16.43
CA SER A 578 -0.15 -6.69 -16.81
C SER A 578 0.60 -6.34 -18.10
N ASP A 579 0.82 -5.05 -18.33
CA ASP A 579 1.49 -4.57 -19.53
C ASP A 579 3.01 -4.77 -19.45
N GLU A 580 3.55 -5.69 -20.25
CA GLU A 580 5.00 -5.98 -20.32
C GLU A 580 5.84 -4.75 -20.69
N ARG A 581 5.29 -3.79 -21.45
CA ARG A 581 5.98 -2.56 -21.89
C ARG A 581 6.15 -1.58 -20.73
N LEU A 582 5.09 -1.39 -19.95
CA LEU A 582 5.16 -0.60 -18.72
C LEU A 582 6.02 -1.27 -17.66
N ALA A 583 5.94 -2.61 -17.55
CA ALA A 583 6.80 -3.38 -16.66
C ALA A 583 8.29 -3.22 -17.04
N LEU A 584 8.62 -3.21 -18.33
CA LEU A 584 9.97 -2.92 -18.80
C LEU A 584 10.44 -1.52 -18.38
N MET A 585 9.61 -0.48 -18.58
CA MET A 585 9.96 0.89 -18.16
C MET A 585 10.23 0.97 -16.65
N PHE A 586 9.38 0.33 -15.85
CA PHE A 586 9.53 0.32 -14.39
C PHE A 586 10.77 -0.47 -13.96
N LEU A 587 11.04 -1.64 -14.56
CA LEU A 587 12.24 -2.43 -14.26
C LEU A 587 13.53 -1.69 -14.66
N ALA A 588 13.51 -0.96 -15.78
CA ALA A 588 14.68 -0.32 -16.34
C ALA A 588 15.07 1.00 -15.64
N LEU A 589 14.09 1.73 -15.07
CA LEU A 589 14.34 3.01 -14.40
C LEU A 589 13.35 3.25 -13.25
N PRO A 590 13.33 2.42 -12.19
CA PRO A 590 12.34 2.56 -11.11
C PRO A 590 12.48 3.86 -10.32
N ARG A 591 13.72 4.38 -10.23
CA ARG A 591 14.04 5.73 -9.77
C ARG A 591 15.23 6.28 -10.54
N MET A 592 15.35 7.61 -10.57
CA MET A 592 16.50 8.31 -11.14
C MET A 592 16.76 9.63 -10.40
N PRO A 593 17.99 9.91 -9.96
CA PRO A 593 18.35 11.24 -9.50
C PRO A 593 18.21 12.25 -10.64
N LEU A 594 17.62 13.42 -10.37
CA LEU A 594 17.62 14.56 -11.29
C LEU A 594 18.93 15.35 -11.16
N ALA A 595 20.03 14.62 -11.09
CA ALA A 595 21.40 15.11 -11.06
C ALA A 595 22.27 14.12 -11.84
N TYR A 596 23.31 14.65 -12.48
CA TYR A 596 24.27 13.84 -13.23
C TYR A 596 25.67 13.99 -12.63
N ALA A 597 26.30 12.84 -12.37
CA ALA A 597 27.74 12.74 -12.17
C ALA A 597 28.23 11.48 -12.88
N GLU A 598 29.43 11.54 -13.45
CA GLU A 598 30.02 10.39 -14.13
C GLU A 598 30.22 9.23 -13.15
N GLY A 599 29.78 8.03 -13.55
CA GLY A 599 29.84 6.83 -12.71
C GLY A 599 28.90 6.82 -11.50
N LEU A 600 27.97 7.79 -11.38
CA LEU A 600 26.99 7.79 -10.30
C LEU A 600 26.02 6.61 -10.45
N GLY A 601 26.03 5.73 -9.44
CA GLY A 601 25.17 4.55 -9.32
C GLY A 601 24.19 4.66 -8.17
N TRP A 602 23.12 3.86 -8.20
CA TRP A 602 22.14 3.76 -7.12
C TRP A 602 21.44 2.42 -7.17
N SER A 603 20.64 2.11 -6.15
CA SER A 603 19.77 0.94 -6.16
C SER A 603 18.32 1.32 -5.85
N ASP A 604 17.41 0.47 -6.31
CA ASP A 604 15.99 0.50 -5.97
C ASP A 604 15.48 -0.93 -5.83
N HIS A 605 14.26 -1.06 -5.33
CA HIS A 605 13.51 -2.30 -5.32
C HIS A 605 12.25 -2.16 -6.18
N VAL A 606 11.81 -3.23 -6.84
CA VAL A 606 10.55 -3.25 -7.59
C VAL A 606 9.64 -4.39 -7.14
N PRO A 607 8.31 -4.26 -7.30
CA PRO A 607 7.38 -5.36 -7.05
C PRO A 607 7.71 -6.59 -7.90
N LEU A 608 7.45 -7.78 -7.37
CA LEU A 608 7.77 -9.04 -8.07
C LEU A 608 7.09 -9.17 -9.44
N ALA A 609 5.86 -8.66 -9.57
CA ALA A 609 5.12 -8.68 -10.84
C ALA A 609 5.70 -7.78 -11.93
N VAL A 610 6.57 -6.82 -11.58
CA VAL A 610 7.28 -6.00 -12.58
C VAL A 610 8.40 -6.81 -13.21
N ALA A 611 9.05 -7.68 -12.42
CA ALA A 611 10.21 -8.43 -12.87
C ALA A 611 9.84 -9.70 -13.66
N ALA A 612 8.76 -10.38 -13.29
CA ALA A 612 8.33 -11.61 -13.96
C ALA A 612 6.82 -11.81 -13.88
N THR A 613 6.30 -12.78 -14.63
CA THR A 613 4.89 -13.17 -14.61
C THR A 613 4.75 -14.68 -14.46
N GLY A 614 3.53 -15.15 -14.19
CA GLY A 614 3.21 -16.58 -14.10
C GLY A 614 3.48 -17.22 -12.73
N TRP A 615 3.66 -18.54 -12.74
CA TRP A 615 3.72 -19.36 -11.52
C TRP A 615 4.86 -19.04 -10.55
N PRO A 616 6.12 -18.79 -11.00
CA PRO A 616 7.21 -18.47 -10.08
C PRO A 616 6.92 -17.22 -9.23
N VAL A 617 6.29 -16.20 -9.81
CA VAL A 617 5.89 -14.98 -9.10
C VAL A 617 4.74 -15.25 -8.14
N ALA A 618 3.75 -16.04 -8.55
CA ALA A 618 2.66 -16.44 -7.66
C ALA A 618 3.19 -17.20 -6.43
N ALA A 619 4.14 -18.12 -6.62
CA ALA A 619 4.81 -18.84 -5.54
C ALA A 619 5.64 -17.91 -4.65
N ALA A 620 6.43 -17.00 -5.25
CA ALA A 620 7.23 -16.03 -4.51
C ALA A 620 6.37 -15.11 -3.63
N ARG A 621 5.26 -14.59 -4.15
CA ARG A 621 4.32 -13.75 -3.39
C ARG A 621 3.69 -14.50 -2.22
N PHE A 622 3.30 -15.77 -2.44
CA PHE A 622 2.77 -16.61 -1.36
C PHE A 622 3.81 -16.84 -0.26
N LEU A 623 5.05 -17.21 -0.63
CA LEU A 623 6.14 -17.45 0.32
C LEU A 623 6.55 -16.17 1.08
N SER A 624 6.38 -15.00 0.46
CA SER A 624 6.65 -13.69 1.09
C SER A 624 5.87 -13.49 2.39
N ALA A 625 4.68 -14.10 2.50
CA ALA A 625 3.84 -14.02 3.69
C ALA A 625 4.44 -14.73 4.92
N PHE A 626 5.45 -15.59 4.71
CA PHE A 626 6.16 -16.29 5.79
C PHE A 626 7.60 -15.82 5.93
N HIS A 627 8.22 -15.42 4.82
CA HIS A 627 9.61 -15.01 4.78
C HIS A 627 9.83 -13.83 3.83
N ALA A 628 9.53 -12.63 4.30
CA ALA A 628 9.62 -11.37 3.54
C ALA A 628 11.00 -11.09 2.89
N PRO A 629 12.16 -11.42 3.49
CA PRO A 629 13.46 -11.09 2.88
C PRO A 629 13.78 -11.83 1.59
N ALA A 630 13.19 -13.01 1.33
CA ALA A 630 13.56 -13.82 0.17
C ALA A 630 12.98 -13.30 -1.15
N ALA A 631 11.89 -12.55 -1.13
CA ALA A 631 11.13 -12.21 -2.32
C ALA A 631 11.33 -10.75 -2.75
N ARG A 632 12.60 -10.35 -2.88
CA ARG A 632 12.99 -9.01 -3.31
C ARG A 632 13.51 -9.04 -4.75
N VAL A 633 13.21 -7.99 -5.49
CA VAL A 633 13.86 -7.68 -6.77
C VAL A 633 14.62 -6.39 -6.56
N GLU A 634 15.94 -6.51 -6.49
CA GLU A 634 16.84 -5.37 -6.40
C GLU A 634 17.23 -4.95 -7.81
N VAL A 635 17.25 -3.66 -8.07
CA VAL A 635 17.68 -3.08 -9.34
C VAL A 635 18.86 -2.19 -9.03
N GLU A 636 20.04 -2.57 -9.50
CA GLU A 636 21.24 -1.73 -9.50
C GLU A 636 21.20 -0.86 -10.77
N LEU A 637 21.42 0.43 -10.63
CA LEU A 637 21.39 1.41 -11.72
C LEU A 637 22.66 2.25 -11.72
N ALA A 638 23.08 2.70 -12.90
CA ALA A 638 24.13 3.69 -13.04
C ALA A 638 23.97 4.48 -14.33
N PHE A 639 24.48 5.71 -14.34
CA PHE A 639 24.63 6.44 -15.59
C PHE A 639 25.74 5.81 -16.44
N ALA A 640 25.36 5.25 -17.60
CA ALA A 640 26.29 4.80 -18.64
C ALA A 640 26.65 5.94 -19.63
N GLY A 641 26.01 7.09 -19.47
CA GLY A 641 26.25 8.33 -20.19
C GLY A 641 25.28 9.40 -19.70
N ARG A 642 25.44 10.65 -20.12
CA ARG A 642 24.62 11.76 -19.61
C ARG A 642 23.11 11.56 -19.77
N ASN A 643 22.71 10.92 -20.86
CA ASN A 643 21.32 10.64 -21.16
C ASN A 643 21.01 9.14 -21.16
N VAL A 644 21.91 8.31 -20.63
CA VAL A 644 21.79 6.86 -20.70
C VAL A 644 21.91 6.28 -19.30
N VAL A 645 20.88 5.57 -18.87
CA VAL A 645 20.90 4.79 -17.63
C VAL A 645 20.94 3.31 -17.99
N ALA A 646 21.90 2.61 -17.41
CA ALA A 646 21.95 1.15 -17.43
C ALA A 646 21.45 0.62 -16.08
N SER A 647 20.75 -0.51 -16.11
CA SER A 647 20.21 -1.15 -14.93
C SER A 647 20.39 -2.66 -15.00
N ARG A 648 20.54 -3.29 -13.84
CA ARG A 648 20.60 -4.75 -13.69
C ARG A 648 19.71 -5.17 -12.53
N ALA A 649 18.61 -5.84 -12.86
CA ALA A 649 17.67 -6.37 -11.90
C ALA A 649 18.08 -7.78 -11.48
N ARG A 650 18.12 -8.05 -10.16
CA ARG A 650 18.45 -9.36 -9.57
C ARG A 650 17.40 -9.81 -8.58
N SER A 651 17.10 -11.11 -8.58
CA SER A 651 16.30 -11.75 -7.54
C SER A 651 16.73 -13.20 -7.33
N LYS A 652 17.18 -13.52 -6.12
CA LYS A 652 17.63 -14.88 -5.77
C LYS A 652 16.49 -15.89 -5.87
N LEU A 653 15.31 -15.55 -5.35
CA LEU A 653 14.15 -16.45 -5.32
C LEU A 653 13.58 -16.74 -6.71
N LEU A 654 13.61 -15.74 -7.60
CA LEU A 654 13.14 -15.91 -8.97
C LEU A 654 14.24 -16.41 -9.93
N GLY A 655 15.48 -16.58 -9.46
CA GLY A 655 16.62 -16.89 -10.33
C GLY A 655 16.81 -15.85 -11.44
N LEU A 656 16.50 -14.59 -11.14
CA LEU A 656 16.43 -13.50 -12.12
C LEU A 656 17.73 -12.70 -12.10
N ASP A 657 18.31 -12.50 -13.28
CA ASP A 657 19.40 -11.57 -13.54
C ASP A 657 19.18 -10.97 -14.93
N ARG A 658 18.76 -9.70 -15.01
CA ARG A 658 18.35 -9.06 -16.24
C ARG A 658 18.94 -7.67 -16.36
N GLU A 659 19.49 -7.39 -17.53
CA GLU A 659 19.96 -6.05 -17.87
C GLU A 659 18.91 -5.29 -18.69
N ALA A 660 18.83 -3.99 -18.43
CA ALA A 660 18.00 -3.07 -19.18
C ALA A 660 18.69 -1.71 -19.31
N ARG A 661 18.30 -0.96 -20.33
CA ARG A 661 18.88 0.34 -20.67
C ARG A 661 17.79 1.32 -21.05
N VAL A 662 17.91 2.54 -20.53
CA VAL A 662 17.05 3.67 -20.86
C VAL A 662 17.88 4.78 -21.49
N GLU A 663 17.42 5.27 -22.63
CA GLU A 663 17.95 6.44 -23.31
C GLU A 663 16.93 7.57 -23.21
N LEU A 664 17.39 8.69 -22.70
CA LEU A 664 16.62 9.92 -22.53
C LEU A 664 16.98 10.91 -23.64
N ASP A 665 16.01 11.73 -24.03
CA ASP A 665 16.23 12.80 -24.98
C ASP A 665 15.51 14.07 -24.55
N ARG A 666 16.17 15.21 -24.82
CA ARG A 666 15.71 16.54 -24.39
C ARG A 666 14.36 16.95 -24.98
N ARG A 667 14.02 16.48 -26.18
CA ARG A 667 12.79 16.84 -26.89
C ARG A 667 11.68 15.86 -26.60
N CYS A 668 12.02 14.59 -26.40
CA CYS A 668 11.05 13.51 -26.38
C CYS A 668 10.92 12.74 -25.06
N GLY A 669 11.69 13.06 -24.01
CA GLY A 669 11.61 12.34 -22.75
C GLY A 669 12.28 10.98 -22.86
N PHE A 670 11.53 9.89 -22.72
CA PHE A 670 12.02 8.53 -22.93
C PHE A 670 12.17 8.22 -24.42
N ALA A 671 13.39 8.24 -24.95
CA ALA A 671 13.66 7.99 -26.37
C ALA A 671 13.72 6.49 -26.69
N ARG A 672 14.36 5.70 -25.82
CA ARG A 672 14.48 4.25 -25.98
C ARG A 672 14.49 3.57 -24.62
N VAL A 673 13.78 2.45 -24.52
CA VAL A 673 13.81 1.58 -23.34
C VAL A 673 13.99 0.16 -23.85
N GLU A 674 15.02 -0.53 -23.38
CA GLU A 674 15.30 -1.90 -23.82
C GLU A 674 15.70 -2.80 -22.67
N GLY A 675 15.31 -4.07 -22.75
CA GLY A 675 15.64 -5.07 -21.74
C GLY A 675 14.89 -6.37 -21.99
N ASN A 676 15.50 -7.50 -21.62
CA ASN A 676 14.89 -8.83 -21.74
C ASN A 676 14.35 -9.15 -23.16
N GLY A 677 15.06 -8.70 -24.21
CA GLY A 677 14.68 -8.89 -25.61
C GLY A 677 13.53 -7.99 -26.09
N LEU A 678 12.93 -7.17 -25.24
CA LEU A 678 11.93 -6.17 -25.60
C LEU A 678 12.61 -4.81 -25.79
N VAL A 679 12.30 -4.11 -26.89
CA VAL A 679 12.80 -2.76 -27.18
C VAL A 679 11.62 -1.87 -27.54
N MET A 680 11.51 -0.75 -26.84
CA MET A 680 10.59 0.34 -27.12
C MET A 680 11.39 1.52 -27.64
N ARG A 681 11.12 1.96 -28.86
CA ARG A 681 11.77 3.14 -29.47
C ARG A 681 10.71 4.20 -29.76
N ARG A 682 10.88 5.40 -29.23
CA ARG A 682 9.94 6.49 -29.43
C ARG A 682 9.92 6.87 -30.91
N ILE A 683 8.73 6.94 -31.49
CA ILE A 683 8.51 7.48 -32.82
C ILE A 683 8.29 8.97 -32.63
N SER A 684 9.14 9.81 -33.22
CA SER A 684 8.90 11.24 -33.24
C SER A 684 7.64 11.51 -34.06
N ASN A 685 6.60 12.05 -33.43
CA ASN A 685 5.57 12.75 -34.20
C ASN A 685 6.26 13.98 -34.78
N GLU A 686 6.69 13.92 -36.03
CA GLU A 686 6.83 15.14 -36.81
C GLU A 686 5.42 15.75 -36.93
N THR A 687 5.31 17.01 -36.49
CA THR A 687 4.26 18.00 -36.81
C THR A 687 2.80 17.68 -36.46
N HIS A 688 2.26 18.38 -35.45
CA HIS A 688 1.53 19.65 -35.66
C HIS A 688 1.36 20.43 -34.37
#